data_AF-A0A932G5P0-F1
#
_entry.id   AF-A0A932G5P0-F1
#
_cell.length_a   1.000
_cell.length_b   1.000
_cell.length_c   1.000
_cell.angle_alpha   90.00
_cell.angle_beta   90.00
_cell.angle_gamma   90.00
#
_symmetry.space_group_name_H-M   'P 1'
#
loop_
_entity.id
_entity.type
_entity.pdbx_description
1 polymer ?
#
loop_
_entity_poly.entity_id
_entity_poly.type
_entity_poly.pdbx_seq_one_letter_code
_entity_poly.pdbx_strand_id
1 'polypeptide(L)'
;MVKAAVLALGCLVGCASASDAEPPPARRPARSTAATPSKAQGARQTEPATDTSRPAQPPPATVPRTIGLSEPRRPGGDPFAASRQCRDSRSVAVFVSPRRPTVTGQMRIVVVADEEIDGATVVAKGPGGIVELRQEHWGGPPWAWAATVTSPTEGEWSVGLSRDAELVACRRARVRKRTGWLGTGTTIWEAERGWDRGTENLYSAWIEHLFDAPPRVRVGWRPLHEVTRDRERNLLYDHLGLGEDDAASAGALVLEADCADVPYFLRAYFAWKLRLPFQWSHCEAESAWRAPVCDQRFDNGLERTSRQELGAFQELLGRLAETVHSGNMRALPTDDAADFYPVALNRQSIRPGTVFADPYGHVLVVARWIPQTPAESGLLYAIDGNPDRSMGRKRFWRGAFPFGAPVWSGAAGFKAFRPIVKRDGELVALTNREVNVSRTYGNYSHEQYRLGADGFYARVEELINPERLTAERAFDETFDALVELVQARVRSVELGARWIAEHPGTVIEMPEGPEIFESTGPWEDYSTPARDLAMLGAFDLIEEFATGVAERPGHYALVAGEAPRAAAARIAERLARRAAETLIAYRRSDGSEQSLTIREVMDRAAAFEAAYDPNDCNELRWGAPPGSPEASTCNRHAPAAQTERMQTYRGWFERRSRPRRI
;
A
#
# COMPACT_ATOMS: atom_id res chain seq x y z
N MET A 1 -14.73 -75.25 16.20
CA MET A 1 -13.64 -75.48 15.23
C MET A 1 -12.64 -74.33 15.41
N VAL A 2 -11.64 -74.53 16.29
CA VAL A 2 -10.18 -74.64 16.00
C VAL A 2 -9.58 -73.28 15.59
N LYS A 3 -8.55 -72.65 16.20
CA LYS A 3 -7.63 -72.81 17.36
C LYS A 3 -6.93 -71.41 17.53
N ALA A 4 -6.80 -70.80 18.72
CA ALA A 4 -5.62 -70.75 19.65
C ALA A 4 -4.30 -70.19 19.03
N ALA A 5 -3.44 -69.36 19.64
CA ALA A 5 -2.99 -69.11 21.05
C ALA A 5 -2.27 -67.72 21.11
N VAL A 6 -2.31 -66.88 22.16
CA VAL A 6 -1.71 -66.90 23.52
C VAL A 6 -0.18 -67.04 23.56
N LEU A 7 0.53 -65.99 24.06
CA LEU A 7 1.43 -66.08 25.22
C LEU A 7 1.92 -64.70 25.71
N ALA A 8 1.79 -64.51 27.03
CA ALA A 8 2.36 -63.45 27.85
C ALA A 8 3.28 -64.09 28.91
N LEU A 9 4.32 -63.40 29.37
CA LEU A 9 5.05 -63.59 30.65
C LEU A 9 6.13 -62.48 30.71
N GLY A 10 6.36 -61.66 31.74
CA GLY A 10 5.95 -61.68 33.14
C GLY A 10 7.14 -62.02 34.06
N CYS A 11 7.59 -61.07 34.90
CA CYS A 11 8.25 -61.17 36.24
C CYS A 11 8.94 -59.83 36.56
N LEU A 12 8.60 -58.96 37.53
CA LEU A 12 8.35 -59.00 38.99
C LEU A 12 9.58 -59.27 39.90
N VAL A 13 9.72 -58.37 40.91
CA VAL A 13 10.30 -58.46 42.29
C VAL A 13 11.16 -57.20 42.57
N GLY A 14 11.04 -56.44 43.67
CA GLY A 14 10.20 -56.53 44.86
C GLY A 14 10.42 -55.37 45.85
N CYS A 15 9.40 -55.15 46.69
CA CYS A 15 9.37 -54.77 48.12
C CYS A 15 10.19 -53.62 48.77
N ALA A 16 9.43 -52.80 49.51
CA ALA A 16 9.61 -52.40 50.93
C ALA A 16 10.22 -51.01 51.33
N SER A 17 9.30 -50.12 51.73
CA SER A 17 9.19 -49.33 52.98
C SER A 17 10.35 -48.48 53.58
N ALA A 18 9.99 -47.19 53.78
CA ALA A 18 10.13 -46.33 54.97
C ALA A 18 11.53 -45.88 55.47
N SER A 19 11.78 -44.56 55.46
CA SER A 19 11.84 -43.66 56.66
C SER A 19 12.79 -42.46 56.46
N ASP A 20 12.29 -41.27 56.78
CA ASP A 20 12.94 -40.08 57.35
C ASP A 20 14.31 -39.57 56.86
N ALA A 21 14.30 -38.39 56.22
CA ALA A 21 15.30 -37.33 56.42
C ALA A 21 14.79 -35.96 55.91
N GLU A 22 14.93 -34.92 56.74
CA GLU A 22 14.64 -33.51 56.46
C GLU A 22 15.35 -32.93 55.22
N PRO A 23 14.80 -31.88 54.57
CA PRO A 23 15.46 -31.18 53.48
C PRO A 23 16.40 -30.05 53.98
N PRO A 24 17.57 -29.82 53.33
CA PRO A 24 18.39 -28.63 53.57
C PRO A 24 17.84 -27.39 52.84
N PRO A 25 18.23 -26.16 53.26
CA PRO A 25 17.49 -24.94 52.95
C PRO A 25 17.73 -24.40 51.53
N ALA A 26 16.72 -23.68 51.05
CA ALA A 26 16.62 -23.06 49.74
C ALA A 26 17.80 -22.13 49.40
N ARG A 27 18.46 -22.41 48.26
CA ARG A 27 19.28 -21.43 47.55
C ARG A 27 18.42 -20.65 46.56
N ARG A 28 18.43 -19.32 46.70
CA ARG A 28 17.88 -18.35 45.74
C ARG A 28 18.44 -18.62 44.32
N PRO A 29 17.61 -18.70 43.26
CA PRO A 29 18.13 -18.55 41.91
C PRO A 29 18.38 -17.07 41.62
N ALA A 30 19.58 -16.80 41.11
CA ALA A 30 20.02 -15.51 40.61
C ALA A 30 19.15 -15.07 39.42
N ARG A 31 18.98 -13.75 39.28
CA ARG A 31 18.42 -13.07 38.11
C ARG A 31 19.12 -13.56 36.85
N SER A 32 18.40 -14.30 36.00
CA SER A 32 18.75 -14.50 34.60
C SER A 32 18.19 -13.33 33.82
N THR A 33 19.08 -12.53 33.23
CA THR A 33 18.76 -11.54 32.21
C THR A 33 18.33 -12.29 30.94
N ALA A 34 17.04 -12.25 30.62
CA ALA A 34 16.52 -12.75 29.37
C ALA A 34 17.06 -11.89 28.21
N ALA A 35 17.80 -12.52 27.31
CA ALA A 35 18.26 -11.93 26.07
C ALA A 35 17.12 -11.98 25.04
N THR A 36 16.85 -10.83 24.42
CA THR A 36 15.96 -10.66 23.27
C THR A 36 16.56 -11.34 22.03
N PRO A 37 15.80 -12.11 21.23
CA PRO A 37 16.31 -12.65 19.98
C PRO A 37 16.36 -11.54 18.91
N SER A 38 17.59 -11.15 18.56
CA SER A 38 17.91 -10.30 17.41
C SER A 38 17.70 -11.08 16.11
N LYS A 39 17.18 -10.42 15.06
CA LYS A 39 17.30 -10.88 13.67
C LYS A 39 18.75 -11.32 13.41
N ALA A 40 18.92 -12.46 12.75
CA ALA A 40 20.21 -13.08 12.48
C ALA A 40 21.20 -12.06 11.88
N GLN A 41 22.32 -11.87 12.56
CA GLN A 41 23.43 -11.04 12.09
C GLN A 41 24.10 -11.74 10.90
N GLY A 42 23.78 -11.31 9.69
CA GLY A 42 24.69 -11.41 8.55
C GLY A 42 25.92 -10.55 8.84
N ALA A 43 27.11 -11.09 8.57
CA ALA A 43 28.39 -10.53 8.94
C ALA A 43 28.56 -9.04 8.58
N ARG A 44 28.96 -8.23 9.57
CA ARG A 44 29.56 -6.91 9.35
C ARG A 44 30.82 -7.07 8.51
N GLN A 45 30.75 -6.71 7.23
CA GLN A 45 31.93 -6.26 6.51
C GLN A 45 32.05 -4.74 6.69
N THR A 46 33.26 -4.31 7.02
CA THR A 46 33.67 -2.93 7.21
C THR A 46 33.33 -2.08 5.98
N GLU A 47 32.50 -1.05 6.15
CA GLU A 47 32.25 0.00 5.15
C GLU A 47 33.57 0.68 4.75
N PRO A 48 33.87 0.84 3.45
CA PRO A 48 34.77 1.89 3.01
C PRO A 48 34.06 3.24 3.09
N ALA A 49 34.84 4.28 3.37
CA ALA A 49 34.41 5.65 3.63
C ALA A 49 33.36 6.17 2.64
N THR A 50 32.32 6.79 3.21
CA THR A 50 31.32 7.65 2.58
C THR A 50 31.87 8.47 1.41
N ASP A 51 31.48 8.09 0.20
CA ASP A 51 31.61 8.93 -0.99
C ASP A 51 30.54 10.03 -0.92
N THR A 52 31.01 11.27 -0.74
CA THR A 52 30.20 12.49 -0.62
C THR A 52 29.93 13.15 -1.98
N SER A 53 30.14 12.44 -3.10
CA SER A 53 30.02 13.00 -4.45
C SER A 53 28.85 12.46 -5.27
N ARG A 54 27.63 12.44 -4.72
CA ARG A 54 26.42 12.28 -5.55
C ARG A 54 25.89 13.66 -5.97
N PRO A 55 25.85 14.00 -7.28
CA PRO A 55 25.27 15.27 -7.71
C PRO A 55 23.80 15.32 -7.30
N ALA A 56 23.38 16.45 -6.74
CA ALA A 56 22.00 16.72 -6.38
C ALA A 56 21.13 16.50 -7.63
N GLN A 57 20.26 15.48 -7.58
CA GLN A 57 19.22 15.33 -8.58
C GLN A 57 18.38 16.62 -8.60
N PRO A 58 17.99 17.12 -9.79
CA PRO A 58 17.05 18.23 -9.87
C PRO A 58 15.79 17.86 -9.07
N PRO A 59 15.12 18.83 -8.42
CA PRO A 59 13.90 18.56 -7.69
C PRO A 59 12.92 17.84 -8.62
N PRO A 60 12.28 16.74 -8.17
CA PRO A 60 11.30 16.05 -8.99
C PRO A 60 10.27 17.09 -9.46
N ALA A 61 9.91 17.04 -10.75
CA ALA A 61 8.84 17.87 -11.28
C ALA A 61 7.62 17.69 -10.35
N THR A 62 7.10 18.79 -9.81
CA THR A 62 5.99 18.75 -8.88
C THR A 62 4.85 17.97 -9.51
N VAL A 63 4.48 16.85 -8.88
CA VAL A 63 3.42 15.99 -9.41
C VAL A 63 2.14 16.83 -9.47
N PRO A 64 1.49 16.97 -10.64
CA PRO A 64 0.28 17.78 -10.76
C PRO A 64 -0.86 17.20 -9.90
N ARG A 65 -1.73 18.08 -9.39
CA ARG A 65 -2.96 17.72 -8.66
C ARG A 65 -4.15 17.74 -9.62
N THR A 66 -5.15 16.90 -9.35
CA THR A 66 -6.44 16.88 -10.07
C THR A 66 -7.59 17.38 -9.23
N ILE A 67 -7.48 17.31 -7.90
CA ILE A 67 -8.45 17.91 -7.00
C ILE A 67 -8.37 19.42 -7.21
N GLY A 68 -9.41 19.97 -7.82
CA GLY A 68 -9.46 21.37 -8.23
C GLY A 68 -10.01 22.28 -7.13
N LEU A 69 -9.57 23.53 -7.15
CA LEU A 69 -10.14 24.61 -6.34
C LEU A 69 -11.35 25.22 -7.04
N SER A 70 -12.44 25.39 -6.29
CA SER A 70 -13.60 26.15 -6.75
C SER A 70 -13.27 27.64 -6.89
N GLU A 71 -14.14 28.37 -7.61
CA GLU A 71 -14.18 29.82 -7.48
C GLU A 71 -14.46 30.22 -6.02
N PRO A 72 -13.91 31.36 -5.55
CA PRO A 72 -14.26 31.93 -4.25
C PRO A 72 -15.77 32.12 -4.12
N ARG A 73 -16.36 31.65 -3.03
CA ARG A 73 -17.79 31.82 -2.77
C ARG A 73 -18.02 32.35 -1.36
N ARG A 74 -18.82 33.42 -1.27
CA ARG A 74 -19.38 33.90 -0.01
C ARG A 74 -20.80 33.34 0.15
N PRO A 75 -21.18 32.82 1.32
CA PRO A 75 -22.56 32.42 1.59
C PRO A 75 -23.51 33.60 1.39
N GLY A 76 -24.71 33.36 0.84
CA GLY A 76 -25.74 34.39 0.59
C GLY A 76 -26.43 34.94 1.86
N GLY A 77 -25.90 34.64 3.05
CA GLY A 77 -26.43 34.99 4.37
C GLY A 77 -25.48 34.52 5.47
N ASP A 78 -25.89 34.64 6.74
CA ASP A 78 -25.12 34.08 7.87
C ASP A 78 -25.64 32.71 8.30
N PRO A 79 -25.04 31.60 7.82
CA PRO A 79 -25.50 30.25 8.18
C PRO A 79 -25.34 29.99 9.69
N PHE A 80 -24.48 30.74 10.39
CA PHE A 80 -24.28 30.62 11.82
C PHE A 80 -25.28 31.42 12.66
N ALA A 81 -26.07 32.32 12.07
CA ALA A 81 -27.01 33.17 12.81
C ALA A 81 -28.21 32.39 13.37
N ALA A 82 -28.70 31.39 12.64
CA ALA A 82 -29.86 30.58 13.04
C ALA A 82 -29.50 29.44 14.03
N SER A 83 -28.23 29.06 14.12
CA SER A 83 -27.80 27.94 14.95
C SER A 83 -27.47 28.36 16.38
N ARG A 84 -28.30 27.94 17.34
CA ARG A 84 -28.01 28.10 18.78
C ARG A 84 -26.83 27.22 19.25
N GLN A 85 -26.45 26.18 18.50
CA GLN A 85 -25.36 25.26 18.88
C GLN A 85 -24.55 24.80 17.66
N CYS A 86 -23.36 25.36 17.50
CA CYS A 86 -22.35 24.87 16.55
C CYS A 86 -21.83 23.50 17.01
N ARG A 87 -22.30 22.41 16.38
CA ARG A 87 -21.90 21.03 16.66
C ARG A 87 -21.77 20.21 15.37
N ASP A 88 -20.89 19.21 15.39
CA ASP A 88 -20.83 18.19 14.36
C ASP A 88 -22.13 17.37 14.35
N SER A 89 -22.42 16.72 13.21
CA SER A 89 -23.55 15.81 13.09
C SER A 89 -23.08 14.35 13.17
N ARG A 90 -24.02 13.39 13.24
CA ARG A 90 -23.65 11.95 13.21
C ARG A 90 -23.13 11.50 11.84
N SER A 91 -23.48 12.21 10.77
CA SER A 91 -23.15 11.85 9.38
C SER A 91 -22.04 12.70 8.78
N VAL A 92 -21.70 13.84 9.39
CA VAL A 92 -20.72 14.81 8.89
C VAL A 92 -19.82 15.28 10.03
N ALA A 93 -18.51 15.09 9.86
CA ALA A 93 -17.49 15.48 10.84
C ALA A 93 -16.65 16.64 10.30
N VAL A 94 -16.41 17.65 11.13
CA VAL A 94 -15.62 18.84 10.78
C VAL A 94 -14.31 18.82 11.57
N PHE A 95 -13.20 19.06 10.89
CA PHE A 95 -11.85 19.06 11.45
C PHE A 95 -11.12 20.36 11.11
N VAL A 96 -10.18 20.73 11.97
CA VAL A 96 -9.35 21.92 11.80
C VAL A 96 -7.88 21.52 11.96
N SER A 97 -7.04 22.02 11.06
CA SER A 97 -5.61 21.80 11.05
C SER A 97 -4.86 23.10 10.74
N PRO A 98 -3.80 23.48 11.49
CA PRO A 98 -3.26 22.79 12.66
C PRO A 98 -4.23 22.70 13.84
N ARG A 99 -3.95 21.80 14.79
CA ARG A 99 -4.77 21.61 16.01
C ARG A 99 -4.93 22.90 16.81
N ARG A 100 -3.90 23.74 16.80
CA ARG A 100 -3.84 25.05 17.47
C ARG A 100 -3.46 26.12 16.44
N PRO A 101 -4.39 26.56 15.58
CA PRO A 101 -4.07 27.51 14.52
C PRO A 101 -3.61 28.85 15.11
N THR A 102 -2.67 29.51 14.42
CA THR A 102 -2.14 30.82 14.82
C THR A 102 -2.36 31.88 13.75
N VAL A 103 -2.25 33.14 14.15
CA VAL A 103 -2.38 34.30 13.23
C VAL A 103 -1.29 34.37 12.16
N THR A 104 -0.15 33.68 12.38
CA THR A 104 0.97 33.63 11.45
C THR A 104 0.90 32.43 10.49
N GLY A 105 0.01 31.48 10.77
CA GLY A 105 -0.16 30.26 9.99
C GLY A 105 -1.44 30.29 9.16
N GLN A 106 -1.71 29.16 8.49
CA GLN A 106 -2.97 28.93 7.81
C GLN A 106 -3.87 28.06 8.69
N MET A 107 -5.19 28.22 8.58
CA MET A 107 -6.17 27.33 9.20
C MET A 107 -6.94 26.59 8.11
N ARG A 108 -6.67 25.29 7.98
CA ARG A 108 -7.38 24.37 7.10
C ARG A 108 -8.61 23.82 7.81
N ILE A 109 -9.71 23.81 7.08
CA ILE A 109 -10.98 23.21 7.49
C ILE A 109 -11.17 22.00 6.59
N VAL A 110 -11.36 20.83 7.17
CA VAL A 110 -11.64 19.59 6.44
C VAL A 110 -12.96 19.03 6.93
N VAL A 111 -13.87 18.76 6.02
CA VAL A 111 -15.18 18.17 6.32
C VAL A 111 -15.27 16.84 5.61
N VAL A 112 -15.75 15.81 6.31
CA VAL A 112 -15.97 14.49 5.72
C VAL A 112 -17.36 13.95 6.02
N ALA A 113 -17.93 13.23 5.06
CA ALA A 113 -19.24 12.59 5.14
C ALA A 113 -19.22 11.21 4.48
N ASP A 114 -20.14 10.32 4.85
CA ASP A 114 -20.28 9.03 4.16
C ASP A 114 -21.06 9.14 2.84
N GLU A 115 -21.93 10.13 2.74
CA GLU A 115 -22.81 10.37 1.61
C GLU A 115 -22.50 11.73 0.98
N GLU A 116 -22.80 11.85 -0.32
CA GLU A 116 -22.62 13.10 -1.04
C GLU A 116 -23.65 14.10 -0.53
N ILE A 117 -23.22 15.35 -0.38
CA ILE A 117 -24.12 16.44 0.00
C ILE A 117 -24.08 17.47 -1.12
N ASP A 118 -24.92 17.26 -2.12
CA ASP A 118 -24.99 18.10 -3.31
C ASP A 118 -25.17 19.58 -2.94
N GLY A 119 -24.35 20.43 -3.58
CA GLY A 119 -24.38 21.87 -3.37
C GLY A 119 -23.82 22.32 -2.01
N ALA A 120 -23.26 21.42 -1.20
CA ALA A 120 -22.65 21.79 0.06
C ALA A 120 -21.39 22.65 -0.13
N THR A 121 -21.17 23.56 0.80
CA THR A 121 -20.06 24.50 0.80
C THR A 121 -19.43 24.62 2.18
N VAL A 122 -18.10 24.68 2.24
CA VAL A 122 -17.37 24.96 3.47
C VAL A 122 -17.56 26.42 3.83
N VAL A 123 -17.90 26.68 5.09
CA VAL A 123 -18.18 28.02 5.60
C VAL A 123 -17.36 28.30 6.85
N ALA A 124 -16.90 29.55 7.00
CA ALA A 124 -16.17 30.01 8.17
C ALA A 124 -16.60 31.42 8.60
N LYS A 125 -16.73 31.63 9.91
CA LYS A 125 -17.01 32.91 10.55
C LYS A 125 -15.99 33.14 11.66
N GLY A 126 -15.16 34.16 11.48
CA GLY A 126 -14.24 34.64 12.50
C GLY A 126 -14.77 35.90 13.21
N PRO A 127 -13.94 36.54 14.06
CA PRO A 127 -14.27 37.80 14.72
C PRO A 127 -14.64 38.94 13.76
N GLY A 128 -14.06 38.97 12.56
CA GLY A 128 -14.37 39.93 11.51
C GLY A 128 -15.63 39.60 10.69
N GLY A 129 -16.35 38.53 11.02
CA GLY A 129 -17.53 38.06 10.28
C GLY A 129 -17.23 36.88 9.36
N ILE A 130 -18.13 36.66 8.40
CA ILE A 130 -18.06 35.54 7.45
C ILE A 130 -16.98 35.80 6.41
N VAL A 131 -16.18 34.76 6.17
CA VAL A 131 -15.05 34.77 5.24
C VAL A 131 -15.44 34.10 3.92
N GLU A 132 -14.90 34.64 2.84
CA GLU A 132 -14.98 34.05 1.50
C GLU A 132 -13.90 32.98 1.35
N LEU A 133 -14.29 31.79 0.88
CA LEU A 133 -13.39 30.64 0.78
C LEU A 133 -13.39 30.08 -0.64
N ARG A 134 -12.21 29.63 -1.07
CA ARG A 134 -12.09 28.61 -2.11
C ARG A 134 -12.12 27.26 -1.44
N GLN A 135 -12.80 26.31 -2.06
CA GLN A 135 -12.91 24.96 -1.54
C GLN A 135 -12.49 23.93 -2.57
N GLU A 136 -12.02 22.81 -2.05
CA GLU A 136 -11.78 21.58 -2.79
C GLU A 136 -12.90 20.60 -2.42
N HIS A 137 -13.31 19.77 -3.38
CA HIS A 137 -14.26 18.69 -3.17
C HIS A 137 -13.74 17.45 -3.88
N TRP A 138 -13.70 16.32 -3.18
CA TRP A 138 -13.22 15.06 -3.74
C TRP A 138 -13.83 13.86 -3.02
N GLY A 139 -13.47 12.69 -3.54
CA GLY A 139 -13.79 11.41 -2.95
C GLY A 139 -14.86 10.63 -3.69
N GLY A 140 -15.51 9.79 -2.90
CA GLY A 140 -16.64 8.93 -3.20
C GLY A 140 -17.21 8.63 -1.82
N PRO A 141 -17.33 7.38 -1.35
CA PRO A 141 -17.41 7.10 0.08
C PRO A 141 -15.99 6.96 0.70
N PRO A 142 -15.53 7.87 1.60
CA PRO A 142 -16.20 9.08 2.07
C PRO A 142 -16.02 10.27 1.13
N TRP A 143 -16.97 11.20 1.23
CA TRP A 143 -16.98 12.47 0.53
C TRP A 143 -16.27 13.50 1.39
N ALA A 144 -15.47 14.37 0.77
CA ALA A 144 -14.64 15.31 1.50
C ALA A 144 -14.63 16.70 0.86
N TRP A 145 -14.62 17.71 1.74
CA TRP A 145 -14.46 19.11 1.38
C TRP A 145 -13.32 19.70 2.19
N ALA A 146 -12.52 20.57 1.59
CA ALA A 146 -11.53 21.34 2.31
C ALA A 146 -11.51 22.80 1.90
N ALA A 147 -11.22 23.68 2.84
CA ALA A 147 -10.97 25.09 2.57
C ALA A 147 -9.87 25.62 3.49
N THR A 148 -9.14 26.63 3.04
CA THR A 148 -8.05 27.22 3.81
C THR A 148 -8.31 28.70 4.08
N VAL A 149 -8.25 29.07 5.36
CA VAL A 149 -8.13 30.47 5.79
C VAL A 149 -6.65 30.80 5.88
N THR A 150 -6.14 31.58 4.91
CA THR A 150 -4.70 31.84 4.76
C THR A 150 -4.11 32.66 5.90
N SER A 151 -4.89 33.60 6.46
CA SER A 151 -4.44 34.52 7.52
C SER A 151 -5.57 34.72 8.53
N PRO A 152 -5.81 33.74 9.42
CA PRO A 152 -6.90 33.82 10.37
C PRO A 152 -6.60 34.86 11.46
N THR A 153 -7.59 35.70 11.76
CA THR A 153 -7.51 36.65 12.88
C THR A 153 -7.61 35.93 14.23
N GLU A 154 -6.94 36.46 15.26
CA GLU A 154 -7.03 35.97 16.64
C GLU A 154 -8.47 35.99 17.15
N GLY A 155 -8.91 34.91 17.78
CA GLY A 155 -10.23 34.82 18.40
C GLY A 155 -10.94 33.49 18.18
N GLU A 156 -12.23 33.47 18.46
CA GLU A 156 -13.11 32.32 18.24
C GLU A 156 -13.60 32.28 16.79
N TRP A 157 -13.55 31.10 16.20
CA TRP A 157 -14.01 30.80 14.86
C TRP A 157 -15.10 29.73 14.90
N SER A 158 -16.12 29.91 14.08
CA SER A 158 -17.08 28.85 13.74
C SER A 158 -16.81 28.42 12.31
N VAL A 159 -16.58 27.13 12.11
CA VAL A 159 -16.29 26.54 10.78
C VAL A 159 -17.24 25.38 10.56
N GLY A 160 -17.59 25.07 9.32
CA GLY A 160 -18.53 24.01 9.07
C GLY A 160 -18.85 23.80 7.60
N LEU A 161 -19.90 23.03 7.37
CA LEU A 161 -20.47 22.78 6.05
C LEU A 161 -21.89 23.32 6.04
N SER A 162 -22.23 24.03 4.97
CA SER A 162 -23.57 24.58 4.76
C SER A 162 -24.13 24.10 3.43
N ARG A 163 -25.45 23.84 3.42
CA ARG A 163 -26.25 23.57 2.24
C ARG A 163 -27.45 24.51 2.28
N ASP A 164 -27.76 25.18 1.17
CA ASP A 164 -28.93 26.06 1.05
C ASP A 164 -29.02 27.13 2.17
N ALA A 165 -27.86 27.67 2.58
CA ALA A 165 -27.68 28.62 3.69
C ALA A 165 -28.00 28.09 5.10
N GLU A 166 -28.23 26.79 5.26
CA GLU A 166 -28.36 26.12 6.55
C GLU A 166 -27.09 25.36 6.91
N LEU A 167 -26.76 25.26 8.20
CA LEU A 167 -25.61 24.48 8.67
C LEU A 167 -25.94 22.99 8.72
N VAL A 168 -25.13 22.19 8.04
CA VAL A 168 -25.16 20.73 8.10
C VAL A 168 -24.36 20.21 9.29
N ALA A 169 -23.16 20.76 9.49
CA ALA A 169 -22.28 20.46 10.61
C ALA A 169 -21.39 21.66 10.91
N CYS A 170 -21.00 21.82 12.18
CA CYS A 170 -20.24 22.98 12.63
C CYS A 170 -19.30 22.63 13.78
N ARG A 171 -18.10 23.20 13.76
CA ARG A 171 -17.13 23.10 14.84
C ARG A 171 -16.57 24.48 15.20
N ARG A 172 -16.28 24.65 16.48
CA ARG A 172 -15.55 25.83 16.97
C ARG A 172 -14.06 25.58 16.96
N ALA A 173 -13.29 26.59 16.59
CA ALA A 173 -11.84 26.62 16.68
C ALA A 173 -11.40 27.94 17.30
N ARG A 174 -10.24 27.93 17.95
CA ARG A 174 -9.66 29.13 18.56
C ARG A 174 -8.30 29.42 17.96
N VAL A 175 -8.17 30.59 17.34
CA VAL A 175 -6.93 31.08 16.75
C VAL A 175 -6.19 31.95 17.76
N ARG A 176 -4.89 31.71 17.92
CA ARG A 176 -4.04 32.37 18.93
C ARG A 176 -2.86 33.10 18.28
N LYS A 177 -2.19 34.00 19.02
CA LYS A 177 -0.95 34.62 18.53
C LYS A 177 0.23 33.65 18.42
N ARG A 178 0.33 32.70 19.36
CA ARG A 178 1.41 31.72 19.45
C ARG A 178 0.85 30.36 19.82
N THR A 179 1.50 29.30 19.34
CA THR A 179 1.25 27.93 19.78
C THR A 179 1.71 27.78 21.24
N GLY A 180 0.91 27.09 22.04
CA GLY A 180 1.32 26.65 23.38
C GLY A 180 2.02 25.30 23.29
N TRP A 181 2.88 24.99 24.26
CA TRP A 181 3.60 23.71 24.34
C TRP A 181 2.62 22.52 24.47
N LEU A 182 2.96 21.40 23.83
CA LEU A 182 2.27 20.10 24.00
C LEU A 182 2.98 19.33 25.12
N GLY A 183 2.21 18.68 26.01
CA GLY A 183 2.58 18.39 27.40
C GLY A 183 3.77 17.45 27.68
N THR A 184 4.03 17.26 28.97
CA THR A 184 5.16 16.48 29.53
C THR A 184 4.83 14.99 29.72
N GLY A 185 4.09 14.37 28.79
CA GLY A 185 3.71 12.95 28.91
C GLY A 185 4.93 12.01 29.00
N THR A 186 4.78 10.85 29.63
CA THR A 186 5.85 9.83 29.70
C THR A 186 5.72 8.76 28.63
N THR A 187 4.59 8.69 27.93
CA THR A 187 4.37 7.80 26.80
C THR A 187 4.77 8.47 25.48
N ILE A 188 4.80 7.71 24.38
CA ILE A 188 5.08 8.25 23.04
C ILE A 188 4.02 9.30 22.68
N TRP A 189 2.72 8.96 22.80
CA TRP A 189 1.66 9.95 22.91
C TRP A 189 0.45 9.40 23.69
N GLU A 190 -0.29 10.29 24.34
CA GLU A 190 -1.57 9.96 24.95
C GLU A 190 -2.71 10.03 23.91
N ALA A 191 -3.52 8.97 23.85
CA ALA A 191 -4.74 8.97 23.05
C ALA A 191 -5.81 9.83 23.76
N GLU A 192 -6.24 10.91 23.09
CA GLU A 192 -7.22 11.87 23.61
C GLU A 192 -8.64 11.60 23.09
N ARG A 193 -8.74 10.81 22.02
CA ARG A 193 -9.99 10.41 21.37
C ARG A 193 -9.84 9.00 20.80
N GLY A 194 -10.96 8.34 20.52
CA GLY A 194 -10.98 7.03 19.86
C GLY A 194 -11.20 7.12 18.36
N TRP A 195 -10.99 6.01 17.67
CA TRP A 195 -11.44 5.84 16.30
C TRP A 195 -12.97 5.79 16.26
N ASP A 196 -13.54 6.64 15.43
CA ASP A 196 -14.95 6.68 15.07
C ASP A 196 -15.12 6.82 13.55
N ARG A 197 -16.36 6.84 13.08
CA ARG A 197 -16.65 6.93 11.65
C ARG A 197 -16.10 8.21 11.02
N GLY A 198 -16.14 9.33 11.73
CA GLY A 198 -15.60 10.61 11.24
C GLY A 198 -14.09 10.57 11.07
N THR A 199 -13.36 9.96 12.02
CA THR A 199 -11.90 9.82 11.93
C THR A 199 -11.45 8.79 10.89
N GLU A 200 -12.20 7.70 10.68
CA GLU A 200 -11.95 6.77 9.57
C GLU A 200 -12.21 7.45 8.22
N ASN A 201 -13.29 8.23 8.12
CA ASN A 201 -13.59 8.99 6.91
C ASN A 201 -12.51 10.03 6.62
N LEU A 202 -12.01 10.71 7.65
CA LEU A 202 -10.90 11.65 7.52
C LEU A 202 -9.60 10.95 7.10
N TYR A 203 -9.31 9.76 7.63
CA TYR A 203 -8.13 8.98 7.22
C TYR A 203 -8.20 8.65 5.73
N SER A 204 -9.33 8.13 5.25
CA SER A 204 -9.53 7.84 3.84
C SER A 204 -9.43 9.10 2.96
N ALA A 205 -10.13 10.17 3.32
CA ALA A 205 -10.07 11.42 2.56
C ALA A 205 -8.66 12.01 2.52
N TRP A 206 -7.90 11.90 3.61
CA TRP A 206 -6.51 12.34 3.69
C TRP A 206 -5.59 11.51 2.80
N ILE A 207 -5.72 10.18 2.78
CA ILE A 207 -4.93 9.32 1.87
C ILE A 207 -5.19 9.67 0.41
N GLU A 208 -6.45 9.82 0.01
CA GLU A 208 -6.81 10.16 -1.37
C GLU A 208 -6.23 11.52 -1.79
N HIS A 209 -6.32 12.50 -0.90
CA HIS A 209 -5.81 13.84 -1.14
C HIS A 209 -4.28 13.89 -1.18
N LEU A 210 -3.60 13.15 -0.30
CA LEU A 210 -2.15 13.11 -0.21
C LEU A 210 -1.53 12.59 -1.52
N PHE A 211 -2.11 11.51 -2.07
CA PHE A 211 -1.63 10.83 -3.27
C PHE A 211 -2.36 11.21 -4.56
N ASP A 212 -3.04 12.37 -4.56
CA ASP A 212 -3.77 12.86 -5.73
C ASP A 212 -2.86 13.11 -6.94
N ALA A 213 -3.24 12.59 -8.11
CA ALA A 213 -2.51 12.81 -9.35
C ALA A 213 -3.38 12.45 -10.58
N PRO A 214 -3.09 13.00 -11.78
CA PRO A 214 -3.83 12.71 -13.01
C PRO A 214 -3.94 11.22 -13.32
N PRO A 215 -5.10 10.73 -13.76
CA PRO A 215 -5.22 9.34 -14.21
C PRO A 215 -4.25 9.07 -15.36
N ARG A 216 -3.81 7.81 -15.49
CA ARG A 216 -2.94 7.33 -16.57
C ARG A 216 -1.57 8.04 -16.66
N VAL A 217 -1.21 8.82 -15.65
CA VAL A 217 0.13 9.37 -15.47
C VAL A 217 0.87 8.57 -14.41
N ARG A 218 2.09 8.15 -14.74
CA ARG A 218 3.00 7.54 -13.76
C ARG A 218 3.50 8.63 -12.84
N VAL A 219 3.31 8.39 -11.54
CA VAL A 219 3.76 9.28 -10.49
C VAL A 219 4.42 8.45 -9.42
N GLY A 220 5.36 9.07 -8.72
CA GLY A 220 6.05 8.48 -7.61
C GLY A 220 6.73 9.55 -6.77
N TRP A 221 7.10 9.15 -5.57
CA TRP A 221 7.77 9.99 -4.58
C TRP A 221 8.96 9.22 -4.02
N ARG A 222 10.01 9.90 -3.58
CA ARG A 222 11.16 9.23 -2.99
C ARG A 222 11.81 10.09 -1.92
N PRO A 223 11.67 9.75 -0.62
CA PRO A 223 10.84 8.68 -0.02
C PRO A 223 9.44 9.17 0.37
N LEU A 224 8.71 8.42 1.22
CA LEU A 224 7.36 8.78 1.67
C LEU A 224 7.27 10.19 2.27
N HIS A 225 8.32 10.66 2.94
CA HIS A 225 8.29 12.00 3.53
C HIS A 225 8.25 13.14 2.50
N GLU A 226 8.58 12.89 1.22
CA GLU A 226 8.44 13.90 0.17
C GLU A 226 6.98 14.34 0.04
N VAL A 227 6.04 13.40 0.00
CA VAL A 227 4.61 13.72 -0.14
C VAL A 227 4.01 14.29 1.14
N THR A 228 4.47 13.86 2.33
CA THR A 228 3.96 14.40 3.60
C THR A 228 4.48 15.80 3.89
N ARG A 229 5.61 16.20 3.31
CA ARG A 229 6.17 17.56 3.40
C ARG A 229 5.57 18.53 2.38
N ASP A 230 4.77 18.06 1.44
CA ASP A 230 4.03 18.93 0.53
C ASP A 230 2.84 19.56 1.28
N ARG A 231 2.93 20.87 1.51
CA ARG A 231 1.95 21.67 2.26
C ARG A 231 0.57 21.72 1.60
N GLU A 232 0.52 21.60 0.27
CA GLU A 232 -0.72 21.62 -0.50
C GLU A 232 -1.37 20.24 -0.52
N ARG A 233 -0.61 19.15 -0.47
CA ARG A 233 -1.13 17.77 -0.43
C ARG A 233 -1.46 17.29 0.97
N ASN A 234 -0.68 17.67 1.96
CA ASN A 234 -0.87 17.18 3.31
C ASN A 234 -1.80 18.11 4.11
N LEU A 235 -3.08 17.73 4.19
CA LEU A 235 -4.09 18.46 4.99
C LEU A 235 -3.74 18.52 6.49
N LEU A 236 -2.87 17.61 6.96
CA LEU A 236 -2.36 17.56 8.33
C LEU A 236 -0.92 18.09 8.45
N TYR A 237 -0.46 18.87 7.46
CA TYR A 237 0.86 19.50 7.51
C TYR A 237 1.01 20.39 8.74
N ASP A 238 2.05 20.10 9.53
CA ASP A 238 2.41 20.73 10.79
C ASP A 238 1.23 20.81 11.77
N HIS A 239 0.41 19.76 11.79
CA HIS A 239 -0.81 19.71 12.60
C HIS A 239 -0.57 19.93 14.09
N LEU A 240 0.57 19.45 14.61
CA LEU A 240 0.94 19.59 16.01
C LEU A 240 1.72 20.88 16.29
N GLY A 241 2.22 21.56 15.25
CA GLY A 241 3.02 22.77 15.37
C GLY A 241 4.42 22.49 15.92
N LEU A 242 4.96 21.30 15.66
CA LEU A 242 6.30 20.89 16.09
C LEU A 242 7.34 21.05 14.97
N GLY A 243 6.93 21.52 13.79
CA GLY A 243 7.76 21.50 12.59
C GLY A 243 7.91 20.09 12.01
N GLU A 244 7.00 19.17 12.35
CA GLU A 244 7.17 17.74 12.06
C GLU A 244 7.19 17.41 10.55
N ASP A 245 6.62 18.27 9.71
CA ASP A 245 6.56 18.14 8.25
C ASP A 245 7.35 19.21 7.50
N ASP A 246 8.03 20.11 8.21
CA ASP A 246 8.82 21.16 7.58
C ASP A 246 10.25 20.66 7.38
N ALA A 247 10.67 20.49 6.13
CA ALA A 247 12.03 20.06 5.80
C ALA A 247 13.13 20.95 6.40
N ALA A 248 12.81 22.22 6.71
CA ALA A 248 13.73 23.16 7.35
C ALA A 248 13.82 23.00 8.88
N SER A 249 12.92 22.25 9.50
CA SER A 249 12.90 22.06 10.95
C SER A 249 13.94 21.03 11.42
N ALA A 250 14.67 21.39 12.47
CA ALA A 250 15.60 20.50 13.16
C ALA A 250 14.83 19.42 13.93
N GLY A 251 14.45 18.35 13.23
CA GLY A 251 13.60 17.28 13.74
C GLY A 251 12.50 16.83 12.78
N ALA A 252 12.45 17.39 11.56
CA ALA A 252 11.51 16.97 10.52
C ALA A 252 11.47 15.44 10.38
N LEU A 253 10.27 14.87 10.29
CA LEU A 253 10.10 13.43 10.25
C LEU A 253 10.77 12.83 9.01
N VAL A 254 11.44 11.69 9.23
CA VAL A 254 12.02 10.86 8.19
C VAL A 254 11.17 9.61 8.06
N LEU A 255 10.41 9.56 6.97
CA LEU A 255 9.56 8.42 6.60
C LEU A 255 10.22 7.65 5.45
N GLU A 256 11.12 6.75 5.79
CA GLU A 256 11.74 5.79 4.86
C GLU A 256 11.05 4.44 5.08
N ALA A 257 10.18 4.06 4.15
CA ALA A 257 9.26 2.94 4.30
C ALA A 257 9.33 2.06 3.05
N ASP A 258 9.40 0.75 3.25
CA ASP A 258 9.16 -0.24 2.18
C ASP A 258 7.65 -0.53 2.01
N CYS A 259 7.28 -1.51 1.19
CA CYS A 259 5.87 -1.86 0.96
C CYS A 259 5.12 -2.26 2.24
N ALA A 260 5.76 -2.95 3.19
CA ALA A 260 5.15 -3.41 4.43
C ALA A 260 5.05 -2.27 5.46
N ASP A 261 6.02 -1.35 5.47
CA ASP A 261 6.04 -0.21 6.38
C ASP A 261 4.96 0.83 6.03
N VAL A 262 4.75 1.11 4.74
CA VAL A 262 3.89 2.21 4.25
C VAL A 262 2.50 2.24 4.93
N PRO A 263 1.72 1.14 4.98
CA PRO A 263 0.43 1.15 5.67
C PRO A 263 0.54 1.56 7.15
N TYR A 264 1.53 1.01 7.87
CA TYR A 264 1.73 1.30 9.29
C TYR A 264 2.21 2.74 9.51
N PHE A 265 3.15 3.22 8.70
CA PHE A 265 3.67 4.58 8.79
C PHE A 265 2.56 5.60 8.56
N LEU A 266 1.74 5.42 7.53
CA LEU A 266 0.60 6.29 7.24
C LEU A 266 -0.43 6.27 8.38
N ARG A 267 -0.76 5.09 8.91
CA ARG A 267 -1.74 4.95 10.00
C ARG A 267 -1.21 5.52 11.32
N ALA A 268 0.05 5.27 11.66
CA ALA A 268 0.71 5.81 12.85
C ALA A 268 0.85 7.33 12.79
N TYR A 269 1.30 7.86 11.64
CA TYR A 269 1.42 9.29 11.38
C TYR A 269 0.09 10.02 11.59
N PHE A 270 -0.98 9.48 11.00
CA PHE A 270 -2.32 10.03 11.16
C PHE A 270 -2.82 9.91 12.61
N ALA A 271 -2.64 8.75 13.24
CA ALA A 271 -3.08 8.49 14.61
C ALA A 271 -2.39 9.42 15.61
N TRP A 272 -1.07 9.58 15.51
CA TRP A 272 -0.28 10.46 16.36
C TRP A 272 -0.74 11.91 16.23
N LYS A 273 -0.91 12.41 15.01
CA LYS A 273 -1.38 13.78 14.77
C LYS A 273 -2.76 14.05 15.35
N LEU A 274 -3.69 13.11 15.21
CA LEU A 274 -5.05 13.27 15.74
C LEU A 274 -5.24 12.75 17.17
N ARG A 275 -4.17 12.29 17.82
CA ARG A 275 -4.18 11.71 19.18
C ARG A 275 -5.15 10.54 19.31
N LEU A 276 -5.13 9.65 18.31
CA LEU A 276 -5.90 8.41 18.26
C LEU A 276 -5.07 7.24 18.83
N PRO A 277 -5.72 6.15 19.27
CA PRO A 277 -5.03 4.94 19.69
C PRO A 277 -4.38 4.25 18.48
N PHE A 278 -3.22 3.63 18.71
CA PHE A 278 -2.50 2.88 17.70
C PHE A 278 -1.82 1.67 18.35
N GLN A 279 -1.97 0.50 17.71
CA GLN A 279 -1.31 -0.74 18.11
C GLN A 279 -0.75 -1.44 16.87
N TRP A 280 0.29 -2.23 17.08
CA TRP A 280 0.83 -3.15 16.09
C TRP A 280 1.36 -4.40 16.79
N SER A 281 1.53 -5.47 16.03
CA SER A 281 2.03 -6.73 16.54
C SER A 281 3.37 -7.10 15.90
N HIS A 282 4.20 -7.82 16.65
CA HIS A 282 5.16 -8.73 16.04
C HIS A 282 4.40 -9.95 15.53
N CYS A 283 4.78 -10.43 14.35
CA CYS A 283 4.28 -11.68 13.81
C CYS A 283 5.47 -12.54 13.37
N GLU A 284 5.33 -13.85 13.49
CA GLU A 284 6.28 -14.79 12.93
C GLU A 284 6.31 -14.63 11.39
N ALA A 285 7.49 -14.74 10.81
CA ALA A 285 7.63 -14.81 9.36
C ALA A 285 6.83 -16.00 8.81
N GLU A 286 6.23 -15.82 7.65
CA GLU A 286 5.52 -16.92 6.99
C GLU A 286 6.47 -18.05 6.58
N SER A 287 5.92 -19.24 6.46
CA SER A 287 6.56 -20.38 5.81
C SER A 287 5.60 -21.00 4.79
N ALA A 288 6.09 -21.85 3.89
CA ALA A 288 5.26 -22.58 2.93
C ALA A 288 4.11 -23.37 3.59
N TRP A 289 4.24 -23.69 4.87
CA TRP A 289 3.38 -24.64 5.58
C TRP A 289 2.47 -24.01 6.64
N ARG A 290 2.69 -22.74 7.02
CA ARG A 290 1.94 -22.08 8.09
C ARG A 290 1.81 -20.58 7.83
N ALA A 291 0.59 -20.08 7.94
CA ALA A 291 0.32 -18.64 7.95
C ALA A 291 1.02 -17.93 9.13
N PRO A 292 1.38 -16.64 8.98
CA PRO A 292 1.91 -15.81 10.07
C PRO A 292 1.03 -15.85 11.31
N VAL A 293 1.67 -15.93 12.48
CA VAL A 293 1.01 -15.86 13.79
C VAL A 293 1.57 -14.66 14.54
N CYS A 294 0.67 -13.84 15.06
CA CYS A 294 1.03 -12.63 15.80
C CYS A 294 0.96 -12.89 17.30
N ASP A 295 2.05 -12.63 18.02
CA ASP A 295 2.27 -13.12 19.38
C ASP A 295 2.52 -11.99 20.40
N GLN A 296 3.25 -10.93 20.01
CA GLN A 296 3.57 -9.80 20.86
C GLN A 296 2.93 -8.51 20.34
N ARG A 297 2.26 -7.77 21.22
CA ARG A 297 1.61 -6.48 20.89
C ARG A 297 2.34 -5.29 21.49
N PHE A 298 2.34 -4.21 20.74
CA PHE A 298 2.88 -2.91 21.11
C PHE A 298 1.84 -1.83 20.83
N ASP A 299 1.95 -0.71 21.52
CA ASP A 299 1.04 0.41 21.34
C ASP A 299 1.68 1.77 21.60
N ASN A 300 0.92 2.83 21.34
CA ASN A 300 1.39 4.20 21.54
C ASN A 300 1.54 4.63 23.01
N GLY A 301 1.12 3.78 23.95
CA GLY A 301 1.28 3.94 25.40
C GLY A 301 2.63 3.47 25.93
N LEU A 302 3.52 2.93 25.08
CA LEU A 302 4.90 2.63 25.46
C LEU A 302 5.60 3.86 26.06
N GLU A 303 6.46 3.62 27.05
CA GLU A 303 7.28 4.67 27.67
C GLU A 303 8.26 5.24 26.63
N ARG A 304 8.31 6.57 26.53
CA ARG A 304 9.21 7.24 25.59
C ARG A 304 10.64 7.29 26.12
N THR A 305 11.60 7.05 25.24
CA THR A 305 13.02 7.25 25.52
C THR A 305 13.47 8.67 25.22
N SER A 306 12.95 9.27 24.15
CA SER A 306 13.20 10.68 23.84
C SER A 306 12.50 11.65 24.81
N ARG A 307 13.19 12.74 25.15
CA ARG A 307 12.59 13.86 25.91
C ARG A 307 11.60 14.69 25.10
N GLN A 308 11.71 14.64 23.77
CA GLN A 308 10.87 15.39 22.84
C GLN A 308 9.88 14.44 22.19
N GLU A 309 8.61 14.85 22.11
CA GLU A 309 7.56 14.02 21.52
C GLU A 309 7.85 13.66 20.05
N LEU A 310 8.38 14.61 19.27
CA LEU A 310 8.77 14.39 17.88
C LEU A 310 9.85 13.31 17.74
N GLY A 311 10.86 13.34 18.61
CA GLY A 311 11.89 12.29 18.67
C GLY A 311 11.32 10.94 19.10
N ALA A 312 10.40 10.91 20.07
CA ALA A 312 9.75 9.68 20.51
C ALA A 312 8.91 9.05 19.39
N PHE A 313 8.24 9.87 18.58
CA PHE A 313 7.51 9.38 17.41
C PHE A 313 8.45 8.86 16.30
N GLN A 314 9.60 9.52 16.07
CA GLN A 314 10.61 9.03 15.14
C GLN A 314 11.20 7.67 15.60
N GLU A 315 11.43 7.49 16.90
CA GLU A 315 11.83 6.21 17.50
C GLU A 315 10.77 5.12 17.32
N LEU A 316 9.49 5.46 17.41
CA LEU A 316 8.38 4.53 17.13
C LEU A 316 8.38 4.07 15.68
N LEU A 317 8.62 4.97 14.72
CA LEU A 317 8.70 4.60 13.30
C LEU A 317 9.87 3.64 13.04
N GLY A 318 11.02 3.86 13.67
CA GLY A 318 12.15 2.92 13.61
C GLY A 318 11.78 1.54 14.17
N ARG A 319 11.11 1.50 15.33
CA ARG A 319 10.64 0.24 15.92
C ARG A 319 9.61 -0.46 15.04
N LEU A 320 8.70 0.28 14.40
CA LEU A 320 7.75 -0.29 13.45
C LEU A 320 8.51 -1.00 12.32
N ALA A 321 9.43 -0.31 11.65
CA ALA A 321 10.22 -0.89 10.56
C ALA A 321 11.05 -2.12 10.98
N GLU A 322 11.50 -2.17 12.23
CA GLU A 322 12.19 -3.35 12.77
C GLU A 322 11.25 -4.53 13.04
N THR A 323 9.99 -4.26 13.40
CA THR A 323 9.04 -5.24 13.95
C THR A 323 8.09 -5.80 12.91
N VAL A 324 7.57 -4.96 12.00
CA VAL A 324 6.54 -5.34 11.04
C VAL A 324 7.15 -5.87 9.75
N HIS A 325 6.40 -6.71 9.05
CA HIS A 325 6.72 -7.18 7.71
C HIS A 325 5.41 -7.55 6.99
N SER A 326 5.50 -7.95 5.72
CA SER A 326 4.31 -8.29 4.91
C SER A 326 3.45 -9.44 5.46
N GLY A 327 3.98 -10.23 6.40
CA GLY A 327 3.25 -11.31 7.07
C GLY A 327 2.21 -10.80 8.06
N ASN A 328 2.41 -9.61 8.65
CA ASN A 328 1.41 -8.96 9.50
C ASN A 328 0.06 -8.78 8.78
N MET A 329 0.11 -8.44 7.49
CA MET A 329 -1.08 -8.27 6.66
C MET A 329 -1.60 -9.61 6.13
N ARG A 330 -0.89 -10.73 6.28
CA ARG A 330 -1.24 -12.04 5.70
C ARG A 330 -1.55 -13.12 6.73
N ALA A 331 -1.64 -12.75 8.01
CA ALA A 331 -2.21 -13.61 9.04
C ALA A 331 -3.61 -14.14 8.64
N LEU A 332 -4.03 -15.23 9.28
CA LEU A 332 -5.26 -15.93 8.90
C LEU A 332 -6.49 -15.01 8.99
N PRO A 333 -7.47 -15.15 8.08
CA PRO A 333 -8.70 -14.36 8.09
C PRO A 333 -9.51 -14.47 9.39
N THR A 334 -9.35 -15.57 10.11
CA THR A 334 -10.05 -15.87 11.36
C THR A 334 -9.30 -15.40 12.60
N ASP A 335 -8.06 -14.92 12.45
CA ASP A 335 -7.21 -14.59 13.59
C ASP A 335 -7.56 -13.22 14.18
N ASP A 336 -8.11 -13.23 15.40
CA ASP A 336 -8.40 -12.02 16.17
C ASP A 336 -7.12 -11.35 16.69
N ALA A 337 -6.00 -12.08 16.77
CA ALA A 337 -4.71 -11.56 17.17
C ALA A 337 -4.02 -10.75 16.05
N ALA A 338 -4.43 -10.90 14.79
CA ALA A 338 -3.86 -10.16 13.67
C ALA A 338 -4.19 -8.66 13.71
N ASP A 339 -3.27 -7.83 13.22
CA ASP A 339 -3.47 -6.38 13.08
C ASP A 339 -4.48 -6.00 11.98
N PHE A 340 -4.78 -6.93 11.08
CA PHE A 340 -5.65 -6.72 9.92
C PHE A 340 -6.74 -7.78 9.84
N TYR A 341 -7.88 -7.39 9.24
CA TYR A 341 -8.95 -8.32 8.90
C TYR A 341 -9.40 -8.11 7.44
N PRO A 342 -9.83 -9.18 6.74
CA PRO A 342 -10.34 -9.09 5.38
C PRO A 342 -11.68 -8.37 5.32
N VAL A 343 -11.87 -7.58 4.26
CA VAL A 343 -13.07 -6.79 4.07
C VAL A 343 -13.99 -7.35 2.98
N ALA A 344 -15.26 -6.95 3.00
CA ALA A 344 -16.20 -7.25 1.92
C ALA A 344 -15.81 -6.56 0.60
N LEU A 345 -16.16 -7.15 -0.54
CA LEU A 345 -15.92 -6.58 -1.87
C LEU A 345 -17.06 -5.63 -2.27
N ASN A 346 -16.98 -4.41 -1.73
CA ASN A 346 -17.84 -3.29 -2.10
C ASN A 346 -17.11 -1.94 -1.88
N ARG A 347 -17.61 -0.87 -2.51
CA ARG A 347 -17.00 0.48 -2.41
C ARG A 347 -17.02 1.04 -1.00
N GLN A 348 -17.96 0.64 -0.16
CA GLN A 348 -18.03 1.11 1.23
C GLN A 348 -16.93 0.51 2.10
N SER A 349 -16.36 -0.64 1.71
CA SER A 349 -15.37 -1.39 2.48
C SER A 349 -13.96 -1.23 1.94
N ILE A 350 -13.80 -1.05 0.62
CA ILE A 350 -12.52 -0.79 -0.05
C ILE A 350 -12.36 0.72 -0.22
N ARG A 351 -12.03 1.40 0.87
CA ARG A 351 -11.83 2.86 0.88
C ARG A 351 -10.36 3.20 0.65
N PRO A 352 -10.02 4.45 0.29
CA PRO A 352 -8.65 4.91 0.44
C PRO A 352 -8.11 4.61 1.85
N GLY A 353 -6.91 4.06 1.93
CA GLY A 353 -6.33 3.51 3.17
C GLY A 353 -6.57 2.00 3.39
N THR A 354 -7.46 1.34 2.64
CA THR A 354 -7.56 -0.12 2.62
C THR A 354 -6.27 -0.73 2.10
N VAL A 355 -5.76 -1.76 2.76
CA VAL A 355 -4.53 -2.45 2.38
C VAL A 355 -4.86 -3.61 1.45
N PHE A 356 -4.07 -3.81 0.41
CA PHE A 356 -4.04 -5.05 -0.36
C PHE A 356 -2.73 -5.77 -0.07
N ALA A 357 -2.81 -6.98 0.48
CA ALA A 357 -1.64 -7.84 0.65
C ALA A 357 -1.68 -8.94 -0.41
N ASP A 358 -0.63 -9.04 -1.19
CA ASP A 358 -0.52 -10.05 -2.23
C ASP A 358 0.04 -11.37 -1.67
N PRO A 359 -0.04 -12.50 -2.39
CA PRO A 359 0.42 -13.78 -1.86
C PRO A 359 1.94 -13.92 -1.76
N TYR A 360 2.71 -12.98 -2.28
CA TYR A 360 4.17 -13.00 -2.40
C TYR A 360 4.84 -11.93 -1.53
N GLY A 361 4.10 -11.32 -0.61
CA GLY A 361 4.63 -10.37 0.36
C GLY A 361 4.69 -8.92 -0.12
N HIS A 362 4.17 -8.57 -1.29
CA HIS A 362 3.99 -7.17 -1.67
C HIS A 362 2.69 -6.61 -1.07
N VAL A 363 2.76 -5.37 -0.62
CA VAL A 363 1.64 -4.71 0.05
C VAL A 363 1.39 -3.35 -0.60
N LEU A 364 0.12 -3.05 -0.87
CA LEU A 364 -0.33 -1.79 -1.44
C LEU A 364 -1.38 -1.13 -0.55
N VAL A 365 -1.50 0.19 -0.61
CA VAL A 365 -2.55 0.96 0.06
C VAL A 365 -3.44 1.59 -1.00
N VAL A 366 -4.73 1.28 -1.00
CA VAL A 366 -5.72 1.90 -1.89
C VAL A 366 -5.64 3.41 -1.72
N ALA A 367 -5.45 4.12 -2.82
CA ALA A 367 -5.29 5.56 -2.84
C ALA A 367 -6.54 6.26 -3.37
N ARG A 368 -7.15 5.75 -4.45
CA ARG A 368 -8.26 6.46 -5.10
C ARG A 368 -9.13 5.56 -5.98
N TRP A 369 -10.43 5.83 -5.96
CA TRP A 369 -11.37 5.38 -6.99
C TRP A 369 -11.60 6.50 -8.00
N ILE A 370 -11.59 6.16 -9.28
CA ILE A 370 -12.06 7.02 -10.36
C ILE A 370 -13.34 6.40 -10.90
N PRO A 371 -14.48 7.10 -10.85
CA PRO A 371 -15.74 6.58 -11.36
C PRO A 371 -15.67 6.40 -12.88
N GLN A 372 -16.36 5.38 -13.37
CA GLN A 372 -16.62 5.20 -14.79
C GLN A 372 -17.46 6.36 -15.31
N THR A 373 -17.19 6.77 -16.55
CA THR A 373 -17.98 7.75 -17.30
C THR A 373 -18.40 7.15 -18.65
N PRO A 374 -19.33 7.77 -19.40
CA PRO A 374 -19.64 7.31 -20.75
C PRO A 374 -18.44 7.28 -21.70
N ALA A 375 -17.40 8.07 -21.43
CA ALA A 375 -16.20 8.19 -22.27
C ALA A 375 -15.01 7.33 -21.79
N GLU A 376 -14.97 6.95 -20.50
CA GLU A 376 -13.81 6.32 -19.89
C GLU A 376 -14.20 5.27 -18.84
N SER A 377 -13.41 4.19 -18.75
CA SER A 377 -13.54 3.22 -17.66
C SER A 377 -13.24 3.84 -16.30
N GLY A 378 -13.81 3.22 -15.27
CA GLY A 378 -13.41 3.48 -13.90
C GLY A 378 -12.00 2.93 -13.65
N LEU A 379 -11.35 3.44 -12.60
CA LEU A 379 -10.02 2.99 -12.18
C LEU A 379 -9.97 2.85 -10.66
N LEU A 380 -9.20 1.87 -10.19
CA LEU A 380 -8.80 1.75 -8.78
C LEU A 380 -7.29 1.92 -8.71
N TYR A 381 -6.82 2.92 -7.98
CA TYR A 381 -5.41 3.16 -7.74
C TYR A 381 -5.01 2.78 -6.32
N ALA A 382 -3.82 2.23 -6.17
CA ALA A 382 -3.12 2.06 -4.91
C ALA A 382 -1.70 2.62 -4.99
N ILE A 383 -1.10 2.86 -3.83
CA ILE A 383 0.31 3.23 -3.69
C ILE A 383 1.08 2.10 -3.01
N ASP A 384 2.33 1.95 -3.39
CA ASP A 384 3.27 0.98 -2.82
C ASP A 384 4.63 1.63 -2.57
N GLY A 385 5.34 1.14 -1.57
CA GLY A 385 6.76 1.46 -1.33
C GLY A 385 7.65 0.36 -1.88
N ASN A 386 8.87 0.71 -2.31
CA ASN A 386 9.89 -0.22 -2.76
C ASN A 386 11.06 -0.25 -1.76
N PRO A 387 11.88 -1.31 -1.73
CA PRO A 387 13.07 -1.38 -0.87
C PRO A 387 14.05 -0.21 -1.07
N ASP A 388 14.09 0.38 -2.28
CA ASP A 388 14.89 1.57 -2.60
C ASP A 388 14.30 2.89 -2.06
N ARG A 389 13.22 2.79 -1.27
CA ARG A 389 12.43 3.86 -0.66
C ARG A 389 11.59 4.66 -1.65
N SER A 390 11.54 4.28 -2.93
CA SER A 390 10.63 4.91 -3.88
C SER A 390 9.20 4.45 -3.66
N MET A 391 8.27 5.35 -3.87
CA MET A 391 6.84 5.13 -3.82
C MET A 391 6.29 5.18 -5.23
N GLY A 392 5.44 4.22 -5.59
CA GLY A 392 4.75 4.19 -6.87
C GLY A 392 3.24 4.28 -6.70
N ARG A 393 2.54 4.73 -7.75
CA ARG A 393 1.09 4.53 -7.88
C ARG A 393 0.80 3.46 -8.93
N LYS A 394 0.02 2.45 -8.57
CA LYS A 394 -0.37 1.32 -9.43
C LYS A 394 -1.88 1.30 -9.64
N ARG A 395 -2.31 1.04 -10.87
CA ARG A 395 -3.71 0.72 -11.16
C ARG A 395 -4.01 -0.74 -10.82
N PHE A 396 -5.24 -1.02 -10.44
CA PHE A 396 -5.75 -2.37 -10.29
C PHE A 396 -5.74 -3.09 -11.63
N TRP A 397 -5.11 -4.26 -11.64
CA TRP A 397 -5.20 -5.29 -12.68
C TRP A 397 -4.52 -6.56 -12.11
N ARG A 398 -4.75 -7.72 -12.75
CA ARG A 398 -4.34 -9.03 -12.22
C ARG A 398 -2.86 -9.12 -11.80
N GLY A 399 -1.92 -8.57 -12.57
CA GLY A 399 -0.50 -8.69 -12.24
C GLY A 399 0.06 -7.60 -11.32
N ALA A 400 -0.67 -6.50 -11.06
CA ALA A 400 -0.30 -5.58 -9.96
C ALA A 400 -0.95 -5.98 -8.63
N PHE A 401 -2.05 -6.75 -8.68
CA PHE A 401 -2.80 -7.22 -7.52
C PHE A 401 -2.98 -8.75 -7.61
N PRO A 402 -1.89 -9.53 -7.51
CA PRO A 402 -2.01 -10.98 -7.60
C PRO A 402 -2.82 -11.54 -6.42
N PHE A 403 -3.69 -12.50 -6.71
CA PHE A 403 -4.61 -13.12 -5.76
C PHE A 403 -4.84 -14.58 -6.14
N GLY A 404 -5.08 -15.45 -5.16
CA GLY A 404 -5.40 -16.87 -5.41
C GLY A 404 -4.54 -17.90 -4.66
N ALA A 405 -3.59 -17.48 -3.83
CA ALA A 405 -2.87 -18.43 -2.98
C ALA A 405 -3.80 -19.02 -1.89
N PRO A 406 -3.56 -20.28 -1.46
CA PRO A 406 -4.31 -20.91 -0.39
C PRO A 406 -4.20 -20.11 0.92
N VAL A 407 -5.36 -19.87 1.53
CA VAL A 407 -5.51 -19.05 2.74
C VAL A 407 -4.66 -19.54 3.92
N TRP A 408 -4.45 -20.86 4.04
CA TRP A 408 -3.75 -21.48 5.17
C TRP A 408 -2.25 -21.19 5.22
N SER A 409 -1.64 -20.74 4.12
CA SER A 409 -0.22 -20.36 4.03
C SER A 409 -0.01 -18.84 4.03
N GLY A 410 -1.06 -18.06 4.24
CA GLY A 410 -1.02 -16.59 4.16
C GLY A 410 -2.21 -16.06 3.35
N ALA A 411 -2.99 -15.17 3.94
CA ALA A 411 -4.23 -14.70 3.34
C ALA A 411 -4.02 -13.42 2.54
N ALA A 412 -4.02 -13.52 1.22
CA ALA A 412 -4.00 -12.37 0.32
C ALA A 412 -5.34 -11.59 0.33
N GLY A 413 -5.39 -10.44 -0.35
CA GLY A 413 -6.60 -9.67 -0.62
C GLY A 413 -6.69 -8.32 0.11
N PHE A 414 -7.85 -7.67 -0.02
CA PHE A 414 -8.16 -6.39 0.61
C PHE A 414 -8.45 -6.54 2.11
N LYS A 415 -7.88 -5.64 2.91
CA LYS A 415 -7.87 -5.69 4.36
C LYS A 415 -7.96 -4.30 4.97
N ALA A 416 -8.51 -4.23 6.17
CA ALA A 416 -8.53 -3.03 6.98
C ALA A 416 -7.77 -3.26 8.29
N PHE A 417 -7.19 -2.18 8.83
CA PHE A 417 -6.62 -2.17 10.18
C PHE A 417 -7.69 -2.55 11.19
N ARG A 418 -7.35 -3.46 12.11
CA ARG A 418 -8.21 -3.84 13.23
C ARG A 418 -8.43 -2.61 14.13
N PRO A 419 -9.69 -2.26 14.44
CA PRO A 419 -9.96 -1.09 15.26
C PRO A 419 -9.42 -1.24 16.67
N ILE A 420 -8.79 -0.18 17.19
CA ILE A 420 -8.28 -0.11 18.54
C ILE A 420 -9.22 0.76 19.38
N VAL A 421 -9.72 0.19 20.48
CA VAL A 421 -10.57 0.88 21.45
C VAL A 421 -9.89 0.92 22.81
N LYS A 422 -10.26 1.90 23.63
CA LYS A 422 -9.82 1.95 25.03
C LYS A 422 -10.85 1.22 25.91
N ARG A 423 -10.42 0.19 26.63
CA ARG A 423 -11.24 -0.59 27.57
C ARG A 423 -10.49 -0.69 28.89
N ASP A 424 -11.11 -0.26 29.98
CA ASP A 424 -10.53 -0.29 31.33
C ASP A 424 -9.14 0.37 31.46
N GLY A 425 -8.89 1.40 30.66
CA GLY A 425 -7.61 2.11 30.63
C GLY A 425 -6.60 1.58 29.62
N GLU A 426 -6.80 0.35 29.13
CA GLU A 426 -5.92 -0.33 28.17
C GLU A 426 -6.41 -0.18 26.73
N LEU A 427 -5.48 -0.28 25.78
CA LEU A 427 -5.79 -0.33 24.37
C LEU A 427 -6.01 -1.77 23.94
N VAL A 428 -7.17 -2.03 23.34
CA VAL A 428 -7.60 -3.37 22.94
C VAL A 428 -8.07 -3.33 21.50
N ALA A 429 -7.60 -4.28 20.69
CA ALA A 429 -8.08 -4.47 19.34
C ALA A 429 -9.41 -5.24 19.33
N LEU A 430 -10.38 -4.79 18.54
CA LEU A 430 -11.68 -5.48 18.44
C LEU A 430 -11.54 -6.84 17.75
N THR A 431 -12.22 -7.86 18.26
CA THR A 431 -12.38 -9.16 17.60
C THR A 431 -13.18 -9.03 16.29
N ASN A 432 -13.07 -10.02 15.40
CA ASN A 432 -13.84 -10.11 14.16
C ASN A 432 -15.36 -10.04 14.41
N ARG A 433 -15.82 -10.65 15.51
CA ARG A 433 -17.22 -10.57 15.94
C ARG A 433 -17.62 -9.15 16.33
N GLU A 434 -16.79 -8.46 17.11
CA GLU A 434 -17.04 -7.06 17.51
C GLU A 434 -17.00 -6.10 16.32
N VAL A 435 -16.08 -6.30 15.37
CA VAL A 435 -16.01 -5.55 14.12
C VAL A 435 -17.32 -5.67 13.34
N ASN A 436 -17.86 -6.88 13.19
CA ASN A 436 -19.08 -7.13 12.42
C ASN A 436 -20.35 -6.50 13.02
N VAL A 437 -20.47 -6.45 14.34
CA VAL A 437 -21.63 -5.81 14.99
C VAL A 437 -21.45 -4.31 15.19
N SER A 438 -20.26 -3.77 14.92
CA SER A 438 -19.99 -2.34 15.00
C SER A 438 -20.67 -1.59 13.86
N ARG A 439 -21.41 -0.52 14.20
CA ARG A 439 -21.99 0.41 13.22
C ARG A 439 -20.93 1.25 12.49
N THR A 440 -19.72 1.35 13.05
CA THR A 440 -18.62 2.14 12.46
C THR A 440 -17.86 1.35 11.40
N TYR A 441 -17.68 0.04 11.63
CA TYR A 441 -16.83 -0.84 10.83
C TYR A 441 -17.68 -1.80 9.99
N GLY A 442 -18.26 -2.84 10.60
CA GLY A 442 -19.34 -3.65 10.02
C GLY A 442 -19.00 -4.35 8.70
N ASN A 443 -17.71 -4.54 8.40
CA ASN A 443 -17.22 -4.87 7.06
C ASN A 443 -16.29 -6.11 7.03
N TYR A 444 -16.14 -6.85 8.12
CA TYR A 444 -15.35 -8.09 8.12
C TYR A 444 -16.03 -9.17 7.28
N SER A 445 -15.29 -9.76 6.32
CA SER A 445 -15.86 -10.71 5.37
C SER A 445 -14.85 -11.71 4.83
N HIS A 446 -15.31 -12.94 4.61
CA HIS A 446 -14.59 -14.00 3.89
C HIS A 446 -14.98 -14.10 2.41
N GLU A 447 -15.77 -13.14 1.90
CA GLU A 447 -16.25 -13.11 0.50
C GLU A 447 -15.13 -13.33 -0.51
N GLN A 448 -14.01 -12.63 -0.36
CA GLN A 448 -12.84 -12.71 -1.25
C GLN A 448 -12.34 -14.15 -1.42
N TYR A 449 -12.30 -14.93 -0.34
CA TYR A 449 -11.79 -16.30 -0.34
C TYR A 449 -12.81 -17.30 -0.89
N ARG A 450 -14.11 -17.05 -0.66
CA ARG A 450 -15.19 -17.91 -1.17
C ARG A 450 -15.35 -17.81 -2.70
N LEU A 451 -15.00 -16.66 -3.28
CA LEU A 451 -15.09 -16.43 -4.71
C LEU A 451 -13.99 -17.12 -5.53
N GLY A 452 -12.89 -17.52 -4.90
CA GLY A 452 -11.68 -17.95 -5.61
C GLY A 452 -11.06 -16.80 -6.44
N ALA A 453 -10.00 -17.11 -7.19
CA ALA A 453 -9.24 -16.08 -7.92
C ALA A 453 -10.07 -15.39 -9.00
N ASP A 454 -10.72 -16.14 -9.88
CA ASP A 454 -11.51 -15.55 -10.98
C ASP A 454 -12.72 -14.77 -10.49
N GLY A 455 -13.43 -15.30 -9.48
CA GLY A 455 -14.56 -14.60 -8.87
C GLY A 455 -14.14 -13.31 -8.15
N PHE A 456 -12.98 -13.31 -7.50
CA PHE A 456 -12.40 -12.10 -6.90
C PHE A 456 -12.16 -11.02 -7.96
N TYR A 457 -11.47 -11.36 -9.05
CA TYR A 457 -11.16 -10.39 -10.10
C TYR A 457 -12.43 -9.88 -10.81
N ALA A 458 -13.36 -10.78 -11.16
CA ALA A 458 -14.64 -10.39 -11.75
C ALA A 458 -15.40 -9.42 -10.83
N ARG A 459 -15.45 -9.71 -9.53
CA ARG A 459 -16.15 -8.87 -8.56
C ARG A 459 -15.51 -7.48 -8.42
N VAL A 460 -14.19 -7.38 -8.40
CA VAL A 460 -13.51 -6.08 -8.30
C VAL A 460 -13.68 -5.27 -9.59
N GLU A 461 -13.59 -5.91 -10.75
CA GLU A 461 -13.84 -5.25 -12.05
C GLU A 461 -15.27 -4.69 -12.14
N GLU A 462 -16.29 -5.41 -11.65
CA GLU A 462 -17.66 -4.89 -11.54
C GLU A 462 -17.78 -3.66 -10.63
N LEU A 463 -16.97 -3.58 -9.56
CA LEU A 463 -16.95 -2.40 -8.68
C LEU A 463 -16.25 -1.19 -9.32
N ILE A 464 -15.26 -1.46 -10.17
CA ILE A 464 -14.54 -0.44 -10.94
C ILE A 464 -15.43 0.08 -12.07
N ASN A 465 -16.08 -0.83 -12.80
CA ASN A 465 -16.92 -0.58 -13.96
C ASN A 465 -18.35 -1.15 -13.75
N PRO A 466 -19.23 -0.42 -13.03
CA PRO A 466 -20.61 -0.86 -12.81
C PRO A 466 -21.42 -1.02 -14.10
N GLU A 467 -21.10 -0.22 -15.12
CA GLU A 467 -21.61 -0.41 -16.48
C GLU A 467 -20.64 -1.27 -17.27
N ARG A 468 -21.14 -2.31 -17.93
CA ARG A 468 -20.28 -3.20 -18.71
C ARG A 468 -19.58 -2.43 -19.82
N LEU A 469 -18.26 -2.60 -19.89
CA LEU A 469 -17.46 -2.08 -21.00
C LEU A 469 -17.78 -2.86 -22.29
N THR A 470 -17.63 -2.21 -23.45
CA THR A 470 -17.56 -2.95 -24.72
C THR A 470 -16.33 -3.85 -24.70
N ALA A 471 -16.38 -4.96 -25.44
CA ALA A 471 -15.26 -5.90 -25.51
C ALA A 471 -13.98 -5.20 -26.02
N GLU A 472 -14.12 -4.26 -26.95
CA GLU A 472 -13.03 -3.48 -27.54
C GLU A 472 -12.39 -2.56 -26.53
N ARG A 473 -13.21 -1.88 -25.71
CA ARG A 473 -12.70 -0.95 -24.72
C ARG A 473 -11.94 -1.70 -23.63
N ALA A 474 -12.52 -2.79 -23.12
CA ALA A 474 -11.86 -3.64 -22.15
C ALA A 474 -10.56 -4.25 -22.71
N PHE A 475 -10.56 -4.66 -23.97
CA PHE A 475 -9.36 -5.13 -24.67
C PHE A 475 -8.30 -4.03 -24.76
N ASP A 476 -8.66 -2.85 -25.25
CA ASP A 476 -7.71 -1.75 -25.48
C ASP A 476 -7.04 -1.32 -24.17
N GLU A 477 -7.78 -1.25 -23.07
CA GLU A 477 -7.23 -0.89 -21.76
C GLU A 477 -6.32 -1.97 -21.16
N THR A 478 -6.64 -3.24 -21.41
CA THR A 478 -5.78 -4.38 -21.01
C THR A 478 -4.50 -4.38 -21.84
N PHE A 479 -4.60 -4.12 -23.14
CA PHE A 479 -3.45 -4.02 -24.04
C PHE A 479 -2.56 -2.84 -23.66
N ASP A 480 -3.13 -1.68 -23.35
CA ASP A 480 -2.37 -0.52 -22.86
C ASP A 480 -1.65 -0.84 -21.53
N ALA A 481 -2.24 -1.69 -20.68
CA ALA A 481 -1.56 -2.20 -19.47
C ALA A 481 -0.36 -3.06 -19.78
N LEU A 482 -0.47 -3.92 -20.78
CA LEU A 482 0.66 -4.70 -21.25
C LEU A 482 1.78 -3.79 -21.77
N VAL A 483 1.46 -2.82 -22.62
CA VAL A 483 2.43 -1.86 -23.17
C VAL A 483 3.13 -1.10 -22.04
N GLU A 484 2.37 -0.67 -21.03
CA GLU A 484 2.92 -0.03 -19.84
C GLU A 484 3.92 -0.94 -19.09
N LEU A 485 3.66 -2.23 -18.95
CA LEU A 485 4.59 -3.17 -18.30
C LEU A 485 5.88 -3.33 -19.11
N VAL A 486 5.75 -3.50 -20.42
CA VAL A 486 6.90 -3.61 -21.33
C VAL A 486 7.75 -2.34 -21.27
N GLN A 487 7.15 -1.16 -21.32
CA GLN A 487 7.87 0.12 -21.19
C GLN A 487 8.51 0.30 -19.80
N ALA A 488 7.89 -0.20 -18.74
CA ALA A 488 8.50 -0.19 -17.41
C ALA A 488 9.76 -1.05 -17.37
N ARG A 489 9.72 -2.22 -18.04
CA ARG A 489 10.87 -3.10 -18.17
C ARG A 489 12.02 -2.45 -18.95
N VAL A 490 11.74 -1.67 -20.00
CA VAL A 490 12.78 -0.89 -20.73
C VAL A 490 13.59 -0.05 -19.76
N ARG A 491 12.92 0.69 -18.88
CA ARG A 491 13.60 1.53 -17.88
C ARG A 491 14.37 0.72 -16.84
N SER A 492 13.83 -0.42 -16.38
CA SER A 492 14.53 -1.29 -15.43
C SER A 492 15.81 -1.90 -16.02
N VAL A 493 15.75 -2.39 -17.26
CA VAL A 493 16.92 -2.92 -17.96
C VAL A 493 17.96 -1.83 -18.18
N GLU A 494 17.54 -0.63 -18.60
CA GLU A 494 18.42 0.51 -18.78
C GLU A 494 19.07 0.98 -17.46
N LEU A 495 18.33 0.94 -16.35
CA LEU A 495 18.87 1.26 -15.03
C LEU A 495 20.00 0.30 -14.64
N GLY A 496 19.79 -1.01 -14.79
CA GLY A 496 20.83 -2.00 -14.53
C GLY A 496 22.04 -1.85 -15.45
N ALA A 497 21.81 -1.56 -16.74
CA ALA A 497 22.88 -1.32 -17.71
C ALA A 497 23.76 -0.12 -17.32
N ARG A 498 23.15 0.98 -16.88
CA ARG A 498 23.87 2.16 -16.39
C ARG A 498 24.68 1.85 -15.15
N TRP A 499 24.09 1.15 -14.18
CA TRP A 499 24.80 0.79 -12.96
C TRP A 499 26.05 -0.05 -13.25
N ILE A 500 25.97 -1.06 -14.11
CA ILE A 500 27.14 -1.87 -14.48
C ILE A 500 28.20 -1.02 -15.21
N ALA A 501 27.78 -0.07 -16.05
CA ALA A 501 28.72 0.84 -16.71
C ALA A 501 29.48 1.73 -15.71
N GLU A 502 28.81 2.14 -14.62
CA GLU A 502 29.41 2.90 -13.51
C GLU A 502 30.27 2.02 -12.58
N HIS A 503 30.06 0.70 -12.59
CA HIS A 503 30.75 -0.27 -11.71
C HIS A 503 31.42 -1.40 -12.53
N PRO A 504 32.42 -1.08 -13.38
CA PRO A 504 33.02 -2.05 -14.28
C PRO A 504 33.69 -3.20 -13.52
N GLY A 505 33.53 -4.43 -14.03
CA GLY A 505 34.11 -5.64 -13.44
C GLY A 505 33.38 -6.19 -12.22
N THR A 506 32.27 -5.56 -11.81
CA THR A 506 31.40 -6.12 -10.78
C THR A 506 30.47 -7.18 -11.34
N VAL A 507 30.19 -8.19 -10.52
CA VAL A 507 29.14 -9.18 -10.76
C VAL A 507 28.10 -8.98 -9.67
N ILE A 508 26.85 -8.78 -10.08
CA ILE A 508 25.73 -8.78 -9.14
C ILE A 508 25.42 -10.24 -8.85
N GLU A 509 25.58 -10.65 -7.59
CA GLU A 509 25.28 -12.03 -7.21
C GLU A 509 23.78 -12.32 -7.27
N MET A 510 23.43 -13.41 -7.94
CA MET A 510 22.07 -13.93 -7.99
C MET A 510 21.73 -14.63 -6.67
N PRO A 511 20.65 -14.24 -5.97
CA PRO A 511 20.14 -14.97 -4.80
C PRO A 511 19.69 -16.39 -5.14
N GLU A 512 19.47 -17.19 -4.10
CA GLU A 512 19.03 -18.57 -4.26
C GLU A 512 17.52 -18.73 -4.00
N GLY A 513 16.90 -19.62 -4.75
CA GLY A 513 15.52 -20.02 -4.49
C GLY A 513 14.52 -18.87 -4.69
N PRO A 514 13.50 -18.78 -3.81
CA PRO A 514 12.51 -17.70 -3.84
C PRO A 514 13.10 -16.29 -3.65
N GLU A 515 14.31 -16.17 -3.08
CA GLU A 515 14.92 -14.87 -2.76
C GLU A 515 15.18 -14.02 -4.01
N ILE A 516 15.19 -14.62 -5.22
CA ILE A 516 15.31 -13.83 -6.46
C ILE A 516 14.16 -12.82 -6.63
N PHE A 517 13.02 -13.01 -5.96
CA PHE A 517 11.85 -12.13 -6.01
C PHE A 517 11.70 -11.23 -4.78
N GLU A 518 12.53 -11.42 -3.75
CA GLU A 518 12.34 -10.88 -2.40
C GLU A 518 13.67 -10.40 -1.78
N SER A 519 14.66 -10.10 -2.63
CA SER A 519 16.00 -9.73 -2.16
C SER A 519 16.07 -8.25 -1.78
N THR A 520 17.25 -7.83 -1.32
CA THR A 520 17.59 -6.43 -1.13
C THR A 520 18.94 -6.15 -1.79
N GLY A 521 19.23 -4.88 -2.07
CA GLY A 521 20.50 -4.48 -2.68
C GLY A 521 20.54 -4.66 -4.20
N PRO A 522 21.74 -4.76 -4.80
CA PRO A 522 21.90 -4.62 -6.26
C PRO A 522 21.08 -5.60 -7.11
N TRP A 523 20.84 -6.82 -6.64
CA TRP A 523 19.97 -7.76 -7.36
C TRP A 523 18.53 -7.23 -7.45
N GLU A 524 17.96 -6.81 -6.33
CA GLU A 524 16.60 -6.25 -6.28
C GLU A 524 16.49 -4.97 -7.13
N ASP A 525 17.52 -4.12 -7.09
CA ASP A 525 17.51 -2.83 -7.78
C ASP A 525 17.61 -2.95 -9.32
N TYR A 526 18.33 -3.96 -9.83
CA TYR A 526 18.76 -4.01 -11.25
C TYR A 526 18.30 -5.25 -12.03
N SER A 527 17.91 -6.34 -11.35
CA SER A 527 17.30 -7.52 -11.98
C SER A 527 15.82 -7.26 -12.31
N THR A 528 15.18 -8.17 -13.06
CA THR A 528 13.74 -8.04 -13.41
C THR A 528 12.84 -9.26 -13.18
N PRO A 529 13.15 -10.26 -12.34
CA PRO A 529 12.39 -11.53 -12.28
C PRO A 529 10.91 -11.33 -11.94
N ALA A 530 10.59 -10.51 -10.92
CA ALA A 530 9.19 -10.23 -10.55
C ALA A 530 8.40 -9.54 -11.68
N ARG A 531 9.08 -8.69 -12.45
CA ARG A 531 8.49 -7.90 -13.53
C ARG A 531 8.31 -8.73 -14.79
N ASP A 532 9.27 -9.59 -15.08
CA ASP A 532 9.24 -10.51 -16.20
C ASP A 532 8.12 -11.54 -16.00
N LEU A 533 7.95 -12.05 -14.77
CA LEU A 533 6.82 -12.91 -14.42
C LEU A 533 5.45 -12.21 -14.61
N ALA A 534 5.32 -10.95 -14.17
CA ALA A 534 4.08 -10.18 -14.36
C ALA A 534 3.80 -9.88 -15.84
N MET A 535 4.84 -9.61 -16.62
CA MET A 535 4.76 -9.39 -18.06
C MET A 535 4.31 -10.67 -18.79
N LEU A 536 4.87 -11.82 -18.43
CA LEU A 536 4.49 -13.12 -18.99
C LEU A 536 3.01 -13.45 -18.71
N GLY A 537 2.53 -13.24 -17.49
CA GLY A 537 1.10 -13.41 -17.19
C GLY A 537 0.20 -12.43 -17.94
N ALA A 538 0.69 -11.22 -18.25
CA ALA A 538 -0.04 -10.27 -19.08
C ALA A 538 -0.08 -10.69 -20.56
N PHE A 539 0.95 -11.38 -21.07
CA PHE A 539 0.89 -11.98 -22.41
C PHE A 539 -0.22 -13.03 -22.49
N ASP A 540 -0.25 -13.96 -21.53
CA ASP A 540 -1.26 -15.03 -21.48
C ASP A 540 -2.68 -14.42 -21.43
N LEU A 541 -2.89 -13.40 -20.58
CA LEU A 541 -4.17 -12.70 -20.48
C LEU A 541 -4.62 -12.06 -21.81
N ILE A 542 -3.69 -11.47 -22.56
CA ILE A 542 -3.98 -10.82 -23.84
C ILE A 542 -4.29 -11.84 -24.93
N GLU A 543 -3.52 -12.93 -25.00
CA GLU A 543 -3.75 -14.03 -25.95
C GLU A 543 -5.11 -14.72 -25.69
N GLU A 544 -5.50 -14.88 -24.43
CA GLU A 544 -6.77 -15.52 -24.05
C GLU A 544 -7.99 -14.58 -24.10
N PHE A 545 -7.79 -13.27 -24.31
CA PHE A 545 -8.87 -12.29 -24.16
C PHE A 545 -10.06 -12.56 -25.10
N ALA A 546 -9.79 -12.86 -26.37
CA ALA A 546 -10.83 -13.15 -27.36
C ALA A 546 -11.65 -14.40 -26.98
N THR A 547 -10.99 -15.44 -26.47
CA THR A 547 -11.64 -16.64 -25.93
C THR A 547 -12.53 -16.27 -24.75
N GLY A 548 -12.05 -15.44 -23.82
CA GLY A 548 -12.82 -14.93 -22.70
C GLY A 548 -14.10 -14.20 -23.10
N VAL A 549 -14.08 -13.43 -24.19
CA VAL A 549 -15.27 -12.75 -24.75
C VAL A 549 -16.30 -13.77 -25.27
N ALA A 550 -15.84 -14.83 -25.95
CA ALA A 550 -16.73 -15.87 -26.47
C ALA A 550 -17.36 -16.72 -25.36
N GLU A 551 -16.59 -17.08 -24.34
CA GLU A 551 -17.01 -17.97 -23.25
C GLU A 551 -17.87 -17.25 -22.21
N ARG A 552 -17.59 -15.96 -21.96
CA ARG A 552 -18.27 -15.18 -20.92
C ARG A 552 -18.78 -13.85 -21.47
N PRO A 553 -19.66 -13.86 -22.48
CA PRO A 553 -20.16 -12.65 -23.14
C PRO A 553 -20.93 -11.73 -22.20
N GLY A 554 -21.49 -12.27 -21.11
CA GLY A 554 -22.22 -11.50 -20.10
C GLY A 554 -21.38 -10.47 -19.34
N HIS A 555 -20.04 -10.52 -19.40
CA HIS A 555 -19.17 -9.48 -18.81
C HIS A 555 -19.01 -8.25 -19.71
N TYR A 556 -19.42 -8.32 -20.98
CA TYR A 556 -19.18 -7.27 -21.96
C TYR A 556 -20.50 -6.71 -22.51
N ALA A 557 -20.50 -5.43 -22.86
CA ALA A 557 -21.55 -4.82 -23.67
C ALA A 557 -21.27 -5.11 -25.15
N LEU A 558 -21.79 -6.23 -25.66
CA LEU A 558 -21.67 -6.60 -27.07
C LEU A 558 -22.64 -5.82 -27.95
N VAL A 559 -22.35 -5.74 -29.26
CA VAL A 559 -23.24 -5.10 -30.24
C VAL A 559 -24.57 -5.86 -30.29
N ALA A 560 -25.68 -5.13 -30.34
CA ALA A 560 -27.01 -5.74 -30.37
C ALA A 560 -27.17 -6.69 -31.56
N GLY A 561 -27.51 -7.95 -31.29
CA GLY A 561 -27.63 -9.00 -32.31
C GLY A 561 -26.31 -9.65 -32.74
N GLU A 562 -25.16 -9.21 -32.21
CA GLU A 562 -23.85 -9.82 -32.49
C GLU A 562 -23.71 -11.15 -31.74
N ALA A 563 -23.27 -12.19 -32.44
CA ALA A 563 -22.94 -13.46 -31.81
C ALA A 563 -21.61 -13.35 -31.02
N PRO A 564 -21.47 -13.94 -29.83
CA PRO A 564 -20.24 -13.87 -29.03
C PRO A 564 -18.97 -14.27 -29.79
N ARG A 565 -19.06 -15.27 -30.67
CA ARG A 565 -17.93 -15.70 -31.52
C ARG A 565 -17.51 -14.63 -32.54
N ALA A 566 -18.46 -13.84 -33.06
CA ALA A 566 -18.16 -12.75 -33.98
C ALA A 566 -17.45 -11.60 -33.24
N ALA A 567 -17.91 -11.26 -32.03
CA ALA A 567 -17.24 -10.30 -31.17
C ALA A 567 -15.80 -10.76 -30.85
N ALA A 568 -15.63 -12.03 -30.48
CA ALA A 568 -14.31 -12.61 -30.20
C ALA A 568 -13.36 -12.54 -31.42
N ALA A 569 -13.83 -12.90 -32.62
CA ALA A 569 -13.02 -12.80 -33.84
C ALA A 569 -12.55 -11.37 -34.10
N ARG A 570 -13.44 -10.39 -33.88
CA ARG A 570 -13.15 -8.96 -34.02
C ARG A 570 -12.11 -8.46 -33.01
N ILE A 571 -12.12 -9.00 -31.78
CA ILE A 571 -11.07 -8.74 -30.79
C ILE A 571 -9.74 -9.38 -31.20
N ALA A 572 -9.74 -10.60 -31.73
CA ALA A 572 -8.53 -11.26 -32.22
C ALA A 572 -7.87 -10.47 -33.37
N GLU A 573 -8.66 -9.96 -34.33
CA GLU A 573 -8.16 -9.07 -35.40
C GLU A 573 -7.59 -7.77 -34.84
N ARG A 574 -8.25 -7.19 -33.83
CA ARG A 574 -7.77 -5.98 -33.14
C ARG A 574 -6.44 -6.23 -32.43
N LEU A 575 -6.28 -7.38 -31.77
CA LEU A 575 -5.01 -7.80 -31.15
C LEU A 575 -3.91 -7.91 -32.20
N ALA A 576 -4.14 -8.66 -33.27
CA ALA A 576 -3.15 -8.84 -34.33
C ALA A 576 -2.66 -7.49 -34.88
N ARG A 577 -3.59 -6.56 -35.15
CA ARG A 577 -3.26 -5.22 -35.63
C ARG A 577 -2.47 -4.41 -34.59
N ARG A 578 -3.00 -4.26 -33.37
CA ARG A 578 -2.35 -3.42 -32.34
C ARG A 578 -0.97 -3.95 -31.93
N ALA A 579 -0.82 -5.26 -31.83
CA ALA A 579 0.45 -5.89 -31.47
C ALA A 579 1.52 -5.66 -32.55
N ALA A 580 1.14 -5.62 -33.83
CA ALA A 580 2.03 -5.34 -34.95
C ALA A 580 2.36 -3.85 -35.11
N GLU A 581 1.44 -2.95 -34.75
CA GLU A 581 1.61 -1.50 -34.93
C GLU A 581 2.27 -0.80 -33.73
N THR A 582 2.14 -1.35 -32.52
CA THR A 582 2.66 -0.73 -31.31
C THR A 582 4.13 -1.07 -31.12
N LEU A 583 5.00 -0.06 -31.11
CA LEU A 583 6.44 -0.20 -30.96
C LEU A 583 6.91 0.19 -29.55
N ILE A 584 7.95 -0.51 -29.10
CA ILE A 584 8.83 -0.10 -28.01
C ILE A 584 10.27 -0.03 -28.53
N ALA A 585 11.09 0.82 -27.92
CA ALA A 585 12.50 0.89 -28.21
C ALA A 585 13.32 0.67 -26.93
N TYR A 586 14.43 -0.04 -27.05
CA TYR A 586 15.42 -0.16 -26.00
C TYR A 586 16.82 0.13 -26.54
N ARG A 587 17.73 0.58 -25.66
CA ARG A 587 19.11 0.87 -26.03
C ARG A 587 19.96 -0.40 -25.98
N ARG A 588 20.65 -0.72 -27.08
CA ARG A 588 21.66 -1.79 -27.17
C ARG A 588 22.93 -1.43 -26.41
N SER A 589 23.80 -2.41 -26.23
CA SER A 589 25.07 -2.29 -25.51
C SER A 589 26.05 -1.29 -26.16
N ASP A 590 25.96 -1.07 -27.48
CA ASP A 590 26.74 -0.06 -28.20
C ASP A 590 26.12 1.35 -28.16
N GLY A 591 24.98 1.52 -27.48
CA GLY A 591 24.26 2.78 -27.37
C GLY A 591 23.25 3.05 -28.48
N SER A 592 23.20 2.24 -29.54
CA SER A 592 22.18 2.37 -30.59
C SER A 592 20.81 1.87 -30.13
N GLU A 593 19.75 2.31 -30.79
CA GLU A 593 18.38 1.91 -30.45
C GLU A 593 17.92 0.69 -31.26
N GLN A 594 17.28 -0.27 -30.59
CA GLN A 594 16.56 -1.38 -31.19
C GLN A 594 15.06 -1.18 -30.96
N SER A 595 14.28 -1.21 -32.03
CA SER A 595 12.81 -1.18 -31.97
C SER A 595 12.24 -2.60 -32.08
N LEU A 596 11.18 -2.86 -31.32
CA LEU A 596 10.41 -4.10 -31.35
C LEU A 596 8.91 -3.78 -31.33
N THR A 597 8.13 -4.51 -32.10
CA THR A 597 6.67 -4.54 -31.97
C THR A 597 6.27 -5.30 -30.71
N ILE A 598 5.09 -5.01 -30.17
CA ILE A 598 4.54 -5.78 -29.04
C ILE A 598 4.36 -7.25 -29.43
N ARG A 599 4.03 -7.56 -30.70
CA ARG A 599 3.99 -8.94 -31.20
C ARG A 599 5.34 -9.63 -31.07
N GLU A 600 6.42 -9.01 -31.54
CA GLU A 600 7.78 -9.57 -31.41
C GLU A 600 8.19 -9.75 -29.94
N VAL A 601 7.79 -8.84 -29.07
CA VAL A 601 8.01 -8.99 -27.62
C VAL A 601 7.24 -10.20 -27.09
N MET A 602 5.96 -10.35 -27.42
CA MET A 602 5.15 -11.51 -26.98
C MET A 602 5.71 -12.84 -27.51
N ASP A 603 6.19 -12.87 -28.75
CA ASP A 603 6.78 -14.07 -29.37
C ASP A 603 8.08 -14.52 -28.66
N ARG A 604 8.71 -13.63 -27.89
CA ARG A 604 9.90 -13.92 -27.07
C ARG A 604 9.56 -14.38 -25.65
N ALA A 605 8.29 -14.70 -25.34
CA ALA A 605 7.87 -15.14 -24.01
C ALA A 605 8.81 -16.18 -23.37
N ALA A 606 9.16 -17.23 -24.11
CA ALA A 606 10.07 -18.27 -23.60
C ALA A 606 11.47 -17.73 -23.24
N ALA A 607 11.97 -16.69 -23.90
CA ALA A 607 13.26 -16.08 -23.56
C ALA A 607 13.16 -15.31 -22.22
N PHE A 608 12.06 -14.59 -21.99
CA PHE A 608 11.85 -13.82 -20.75
C PHE A 608 11.74 -14.66 -19.48
N GLU A 609 11.54 -15.97 -19.60
CA GLU A 609 11.57 -16.91 -18.48
C GLU A 609 12.97 -17.05 -17.85
N ALA A 610 14.03 -16.56 -18.52
CA ALA A 610 15.40 -16.59 -18.03
C ALA A 610 16.24 -15.37 -18.48
N ALA A 611 15.60 -14.22 -18.76
CA ALA A 611 16.28 -13.02 -19.29
C ALA A 611 16.35 -11.85 -18.28
N TYR A 612 16.26 -12.15 -16.98
CA TYR A 612 16.11 -11.15 -15.91
C TYR A 612 17.41 -10.80 -15.19
N ASP A 613 18.52 -11.48 -15.49
CA ASP A 613 19.82 -11.25 -14.84
C ASP A 613 20.43 -9.90 -15.25
N PRO A 614 20.82 -9.03 -14.29
CA PRO A 614 21.40 -7.73 -14.61
C PRO A 614 22.81 -7.80 -15.20
N ASN A 615 23.50 -8.93 -15.05
CA ASN A 615 24.84 -9.12 -15.60
C ASN A 615 24.82 -9.39 -17.10
N ASP A 616 23.69 -9.81 -17.67
CA ASP A 616 23.54 -9.92 -19.12
C ASP A 616 23.51 -8.56 -19.82
N CYS A 617 23.94 -8.54 -21.08
CA CYS A 617 23.76 -7.40 -21.98
C CYS A 617 22.27 -7.12 -22.25
N ASN A 618 21.94 -5.91 -22.69
CA ASN A 618 20.54 -5.50 -22.90
C ASN A 618 19.84 -6.39 -23.94
N GLU A 619 20.55 -6.82 -24.97
CA GLU A 619 20.06 -7.66 -26.05
C GLU A 619 19.58 -9.02 -25.53
N LEU A 620 20.38 -9.70 -24.71
CA LEU A 620 19.99 -10.97 -24.09
C LEU A 620 18.83 -10.78 -23.11
N ARG A 621 18.86 -9.69 -22.32
CA ARG A 621 17.74 -9.34 -21.46
C ARG A 621 16.46 -9.05 -22.25
N TRP A 622 16.54 -8.70 -23.54
CA TRP A 622 15.39 -8.53 -24.44
C TRP A 622 15.12 -9.75 -25.34
N GLY A 623 15.78 -10.88 -25.08
CA GLY A 623 15.55 -12.12 -25.81
C GLY A 623 15.99 -12.04 -27.28
N ALA A 624 16.99 -11.22 -27.60
CA ALA A 624 17.53 -11.12 -28.96
C ALA A 624 17.97 -12.51 -29.45
N PRO A 625 17.53 -12.96 -30.64
CA PRO A 625 17.89 -14.28 -31.13
C PRO A 625 19.41 -14.44 -31.27
N PRO A 626 20.00 -15.57 -30.84
CA PRO A 626 21.44 -15.81 -30.99
C PRO A 626 21.90 -15.65 -32.43
N GLY A 627 22.98 -14.90 -32.66
CA GLY A 627 23.55 -14.64 -33.99
C GLY A 627 22.77 -13.63 -34.85
N SER A 628 21.72 -13.00 -34.33
CA SER A 628 20.99 -11.94 -35.03
C SER A 628 21.80 -10.62 -35.08
N PRO A 629 21.48 -9.72 -36.03
CA PRO A 629 22.02 -8.35 -36.02
C PRO A 629 21.71 -7.60 -34.71
N GLU A 630 20.58 -7.89 -34.08
CA GLU A 630 20.20 -7.35 -32.77
C GLU A 630 21.19 -7.77 -31.69
N ALA A 631 21.55 -9.06 -31.63
CA ALA A 631 22.47 -9.61 -30.64
C ALA A 631 23.96 -9.27 -30.88
N SER A 632 24.30 -8.70 -32.04
CA SER A 632 25.69 -8.49 -32.47
C SER A 632 26.50 -7.54 -31.57
N THR A 633 25.83 -6.70 -30.79
CA THR A 633 26.44 -5.72 -29.88
C THR A 633 26.57 -6.24 -28.45
N CYS A 634 26.01 -7.41 -28.16
CA CYS A 634 26.11 -8.03 -26.85
C CYS A 634 27.56 -8.46 -26.57
N ASN A 635 28.14 -7.88 -25.52
CA ASN A 635 29.52 -8.14 -25.11
C ASN A 635 29.64 -8.61 -23.66
N ARG A 636 28.51 -8.86 -22.99
CA ARG A 636 28.44 -9.19 -21.57
C ARG A 636 27.40 -10.27 -21.33
N HIS A 637 27.77 -11.23 -20.49
CA HIS A 637 26.94 -12.38 -20.14
C HIS A 637 26.95 -12.58 -18.63
N ALA A 638 25.83 -13.03 -18.08
CA ALA A 638 25.76 -13.51 -16.72
C ALA A 638 26.75 -14.67 -16.50
N PRO A 639 27.30 -14.83 -15.28
CA PRO A 639 28.13 -15.99 -14.96
C PRO A 639 27.42 -17.30 -15.29
N ALA A 640 28.19 -18.31 -15.74
CA ALA A 640 27.64 -19.62 -16.12
C ALA A 640 26.78 -20.24 -15.02
N ALA A 641 27.22 -20.13 -13.75
CA ALA A 641 26.48 -20.62 -12.60
C ALA A 641 25.11 -19.94 -12.41
N GLN A 642 25.02 -18.62 -12.65
CA GLN A 642 23.75 -17.88 -12.57
C GLN A 642 22.85 -18.25 -13.76
N THR A 643 23.43 -18.40 -14.96
CA THR A 643 22.71 -18.86 -16.16
C THR A 643 22.10 -20.25 -15.95
N GLU A 644 22.89 -21.21 -15.44
CA GLU A 644 22.42 -22.56 -15.10
C GLU A 644 21.32 -22.52 -14.04
N ARG A 645 21.50 -21.70 -12.99
CA ARG A 645 20.48 -21.53 -11.95
C ARG A 645 19.17 -20.96 -12.50
N MET A 646 19.21 -19.95 -13.37
CA MET A 646 18.01 -19.43 -14.04
C MET A 646 17.29 -20.51 -14.84
N GLN A 647 18.02 -21.42 -15.51
CA GLN A 647 17.39 -22.55 -16.21
C GLN A 647 16.65 -23.49 -15.24
N THR A 648 17.18 -23.73 -14.04
CA THR A 648 16.47 -24.53 -13.02
C THR A 648 15.19 -23.84 -12.51
N TYR A 649 15.13 -22.51 -12.58
CA TYR A 649 14.00 -21.71 -12.11
C TYR A 649 12.96 -21.40 -13.19
N ARG A 650 13.27 -21.72 -14.45
CA ARG A 650 12.39 -21.48 -15.62
C ARG A 650 10.97 -21.97 -15.42
N GLY A 651 10.78 -23.13 -14.79
CA GLY A 651 9.46 -23.70 -14.51
C GLY A 651 8.55 -22.82 -13.64
N TRP A 652 9.11 -21.93 -12.80
CA TRP A 652 8.31 -20.93 -12.06
C TRP A 652 7.71 -19.91 -13.01
N PHE A 653 8.51 -19.47 -13.98
CA PHE A 653 8.10 -18.52 -15.01
C PHE A 653 7.13 -19.16 -15.98
N GLU A 654 7.37 -20.39 -16.46
CA GLU A 654 6.44 -21.13 -17.33
C GLU A 654 5.03 -21.26 -16.70
N ARG A 655 4.95 -21.56 -15.40
CA ARG A 655 3.68 -21.70 -14.68
C ARG A 655 3.06 -20.38 -14.20
N ARG A 656 3.71 -19.25 -14.49
CA ARG A 656 3.35 -17.90 -14.03
C ARG A 656 3.18 -17.83 -12.50
N SER A 657 4.01 -18.57 -11.77
CA SER A 657 3.89 -18.70 -10.31
C SER A 657 5.25 -18.59 -9.64
N ARG A 658 5.38 -17.66 -8.70
CA ARG A 658 6.55 -17.61 -7.83
C ARG A 658 6.62 -18.87 -6.96
N PRO A 659 7.83 -19.36 -6.64
CA PRO A 659 8.00 -20.38 -5.62
C PRO A 659 7.64 -19.80 -4.24
N ARG A 660 7.27 -20.66 -3.30
CA ARG A 660 7.05 -20.27 -1.90
C ARG A 660 8.36 -20.40 -1.11
N ARG A 661 8.55 -19.58 -0.09
CA ARG A 661 9.56 -19.82 0.96
C ARG A 661 9.32 -21.19 1.58
N ILE A 662 10.28 -22.11 1.45
CA ILE A 662 10.24 -23.41 2.13
C ILE A 662 10.60 -23.21 3.60
#